data_AF-A0A972JTS4-F1
#
_entry.id   AF-A0A972JTS4-F1
#
_cell.length_a   1.000
_cell.length_b   1.000
_cell.length_c   1.000
_cell.angle_alpha   90.00
_cell.angle_beta   90.00
_cell.angle_gamma   90.00
#
_symmetry.space_group_name_H-M   'P 1'
#
loop_
_entity.id
_entity.type
_entity.pdbx_description
1 polymer ?
#
loop_
_entity_poly.entity_id
_entity_poly.type
_entity_poly.pdbx_seq_one_letter_code
_entity_poly.pdbx_strand_id
1 'polypeptide(L)'
;MKYVIRSQIEPATHHRGAFYAASKCSTLFGLILILLVSQVLIASSPDESQAATTTQQTTATDEISFPDDFMVNIKTAYGAKGDGITDDTAAIQRALDDKRVENGQPIHSDYYGRPKALYFPPGTYLVQDTLQWVGCCVALQGAGSSESIIKLKDGAIGFNNPDEPKPIIKTPKGNMSFRQNIWDMRFDTGKNNAGAVGLDYIANNTGSIRNVTITSGDGKGKIGLDMSRAWPGPLLIKNVRINGFDYGIYTKHAEYGPTLENITLINQKITGIFNEGNTLAIRNMQSTNSVPAITSTKDWASLIVLNSRLIGGASDVSAIESEGRVYTRNVIAEGYQSVVKLQDTVVPGKQQNEYVSDTIYSLFESPQRSLNLPIKETPTYHDDDMSNWGKFTTKHYGDTSSLQELLNSGKSTIYFPFGGYFSYNERAVTVPASVKRIVGFSSVVNGDAKGENGGGIRFIVEENATEPLIIEQFGYGIKVEHKSARPIAIKHGAFQYTAAPNAGDLYIEDVVMGNFRMQASQNVWARQYNNESKGTKIVNNGGNLWILGLKTERPDTVIETTSGGKTELLGTLIYPSRAFSDEEQQNAAFVNRDSSMSLIYSTSSYCDNCAYAIQVEETRDGQTRKLMSSEFPGRMPLYVGYKEADVQNSAPSVSITSPADGTTHTTGEKITITAEATDSDGNVTSVAFFAGDNQLGEDTVAPYCLVWRDTTAGTYALTAEASDNSGLSTTSAVVGIHVKGQSAEPIGDQQVFLPLIRQGNGTDSIDADGCV
;
A
#
# COMPACT_ATOMS: atom_id res chain seq x y z
N MET A 1 -7.85 -19.62 49.24
CA MET A 1 -9.31 -19.86 49.34
C MET A 1 -9.87 -19.91 47.93
N LYS A 2 -10.55 -21.02 47.59
CA LYS A 2 -11.20 -21.27 46.29
C LYS A 2 -12.42 -20.36 46.12
N TYR A 3 -12.61 -19.79 44.93
CA TYR A 3 -13.96 -19.45 44.45
C TYR A 3 -14.11 -19.84 42.99
N VAL A 4 -15.15 -20.64 42.75
CA VAL A 4 -15.66 -21.16 41.49
C VAL A 4 -17.06 -20.60 41.36
N ILE A 5 -17.39 -19.86 40.28
CA ILE A 5 -18.75 -19.66 39.73
C ILE A 5 -18.56 -19.34 38.23
N ARG A 6 -18.72 -20.29 37.31
CA ARG A 6 -19.92 -20.73 36.56
C ARG A 6 -20.53 -19.69 35.60
N SER A 7 -20.44 -20.05 34.32
CA SER A 7 -21.11 -19.53 33.13
C SER A 7 -22.59 -19.89 33.07
N GLN A 8 -23.43 -18.97 32.58
CA GLN A 8 -24.73 -19.26 31.96
C GLN A 8 -24.93 -18.31 30.77
N ILE A 9 -25.23 -18.92 29.63
CA ILE A 9 -25.68 -18.34 28.36
C ILE A 9 -27.19 -18.51 28.34
N GLU A 10 -27.97 -17.49 27.96
CA GLU A 10 -29.24 -17.64 27.23
C GLU A 10 -29.50 -16.40 26.35
N PRO A 11 -29.89 -16.56 25.07
CA PRO A 11 -30.43 -15.49 24.23
C PRO A 11 -31.96 -15.53 24.21
N ALA A 12 -32.59 -14.35 24.16
CA ALA A 12 -34.03 -14.20 24.03
C ALA A 12 -34.51 -14.42 22.58
N THR A 13 -35.48 -15.32 22.44
CA THR A 13 -36.26 -15.57 21.22
C THR A 13 -37.55 -14.73 21.18
N HIS A 14 -37.93 -14.22 20.01
CA HIS A 14 -39.33 -13.93 19.68
C HIS A 14 -39.79 -14.64 18.40
N HIS A 15 -41.05 -15.06 18.45
CA HIS A 15 -41.69 -16.08 17.62
C HIS A 15 -42.28 -15.58 16.29
N ARG A 16 -42.04 -16.39 15.25
CA ARG A 16 -42.97 -16.98 14.26
C ARG A 16 -44.12 -16.16 13.66
N GLY A 17 -44.12 -16.15 12.32
CA GLY A 17 -45.32 -16.33 11.48
C GLY A 17 -44.94 -17.12 10.23
N ALA A 18 -45.50 -18.31 10.05
CA ALA A 18 -45.28 -19.21 8.91
C ALA A 18 -46.55 -19.30 8.07
N PHE A 19 -46.43 -19.38 6.74
CA PHE A 19 -47.36 -20.14 5.89
C PHE A 19 -46.65 -20.71 4.65
N TYR A 20 -47.07 -21.93 4.32
CA TYR A 20 -46.60 -22.88 3.31
C TYR A 20 -46.83 -22.45 1.85
N ALA A 21 -45.99 -22.90 0.91
CA ALA A 21 -46.30 -24.04 0.02
C ALA A 21 -45.25 -24.23 -1.10
N ALA A 22 -44.96 -25.50 -1.39
CA ALA A 22 -43.99 -26.00 -2.35
C ALA A 22 -44.59 -26.23 -3.75
N SER A 23 -43.76 -26.25 -4.79
CA SER A 23 -43.91 -27.18 -5.91
C SER A 23 -42.56 -27.42 -6.63
N LYS A 24 -42.43 -28.64 -7.19
CA LYS A 24 -41.23 -29.33 -7.70
C LYS A 24 -41.15 -29.34 -9.24
N CYS A 25 -40.03 -29.90 -9.76
CA CYS A 25 -39.79 -30.60 -11.05
C CYS A 25 -39.05 -29.77 -12.13
N SER A 26 -37.76 -30.04 -12.45
CA SER A 26 -37.17 -31.07 -13.36
C SER A 26 -37.46 -30.79 -14.85
N THR A 27 -36.57 -30.87 -15.86
CA THR A 27 -35.53 -31.86 -16.20
C THR A 27 -34.74 -31.43 -17.48
N LEU A 28 -33.45 -31.79 -17.57
CA LEU A 28 -32.55 -32.25 -18.68
C LEU A 28 -32.71 -31.94 -20.21
N PHE A 29 -31.52 -32.03 -20.88
CA PHE A 29 -31.13 -32.18 -22.32
C PHE A 29 -30.85 -30.88 -23.12
N GLY A 30 -29.79 -30.71 -23.92
CA GLY A 30 -28.71 -31.58 -24.40
C GLY A 30 -27.68 -30.82 -25.28
N LEU A 31 -26.54 -31.47 -25.57
CA LEU A 31 -25.37 -31.05 -26.37
C LEU A 31 -25.68 -30.65 -27.84
N ILE A 32 -24.84 -29.79 -28.46
CA ILE A 32 -23.92 -30.13 -29.59
C ILE A 32 -22.98 -28.97 -29.97
N LEU A 33 -21.68 -29.28 -29.84
CA LEU A 33 -20.45 -28.93 -30.56
C LEU A 33 -20.48 -28.06 -31.85
N ILE A 34 -19.62 -27.02 -31.93
CA ILE A 34 -18.84 -26.64 -33.13
C ILE A 34 -17.43 -26.18 -32.69
N LEU A 35 -16.41 -26.85 -33.25
CA LEU A 35 -14.97 -26.55 -33.16
C LEU A 35 -14.58 -25.52 -34.23
N LEU A 36 -13.68 -24.59 -33.89
CA LEU A 36 -12.74 -23.99 -34.84
C LEU A 36 -11.43 -23.65 -34.11
N VAL A 37 -10.37 -24.34 -34.52
CA VAL A 37 -8.98 -24.16 -34.09
C VAL A 37 -8.34 -23.14 -35.03
N SER A 38 -7.59 -22.19 -34.50
CA SER A 38 -6.53 -21.51 -35.26
C SER A 38 -5.37 -21.17 -34.34
N GLN A 39 -4.19 -21.63 -34.76
CA GLN A 39 -2.92 -21.55 -34.09
C GLN A 39 -2.41 -20.09 -34.06
N VAL A 40 -1.90 -19.64 -32.92
CA VAL A 40 -1.08 -18.42 -32.83
C VAL A 40 0.38 -18.84 -32.79
N LEU A 41 1.12 -18.43 -33.83
CA LEU A 41 2.57 -18.48 -33.88
C LEU A 41 3.15 -17.39 -32.97
N ILE A 42 4.11 -17.80 -32.15
CA ILE A 42 4.95 -16.94 -31.32
C ILE A 42 5.97 -16.24 -32.22
N ALA A 43 5.99 -14.91 -32.23
CA ALA A 43 7.11 -14.12 -32.72
C ALA A 43 7.31 -12.91 -31.78
N SER A 44 8.58 -12.72 -31.42
CA SER A 44 9.17 -11.82 -30.44
C SER A 44 8.95 -10.31 -30.68
N SER A 45 8.65 -9.58 -29.62
CA SER A 45 8.64 -8.10 -29.55
C SER A 45 10.04 -7.51 -29.28
N PRO A 46 10.39 -6.35 -29.85
CA PRO A 46 11.42 -5.45 -29.33
C PRO A 46 10.82 -4.23 -28.58
N ASP A 47 11.34 -4.03 -27.37
CA ASP A 47 11.49 -2.85 -26.49
C ASP A 47 10.48 -1.67 -26.40
N GLU A 48 10.18 -1.34 -25.13
CA GLU A 48 9.34 -0.29 -24.55
C GLU A 48 10.13 0.99 -24.17
N SER A 49 9.51 2.18 -24.24
CA SER A 49 9.88 3.42 -23.51
C SER A 49 8.76 4.48 -23.66
N GLN A 50 8.22 5.23 -22.67
CA GLN A 50 8.41 5.34 -21.22
C GLN A 50 7.10 5.80 -20.54
N ALA A 51 6.33 4.88 -19.95
CA ALA A 51 5.38 5.29 -18.91
C ALA A 51 6.16 5.79 -17.68
N ALA A 52 5.55 6.71 -16.94
CA ALA A 52 5.96 7.24 -15.63
C ALA A 52 6.95 6.33 -14.90
N THR A 53 8.00 6.93 -14.32
CA THR A 53 8.94 6.29 -13.39
C THR A 53 8.26 5.81 -12.10
N THR A 54 7.26 4.96 -12.23
CA THR A 54 7.22 3.67 -11.57
C THR A 54 8.63 3.09 -11.70
N THR A 55 9.43 3.22 -10.65
CA THR A 55 10.21 2.06 -10.26
C THR A 55 9.19 0.93 -10.14
N GLN A 56 9.01 0.18 -11.23
CA GLN A 56 8.79 -1.24 -11.09
C GLN A 56 9.95 -1.68 -10.20
N GLN A 57 9.73 -1.71 -8.89
CA GLN A 57 10.33 -2.76 -8.10
C GLN A 57 9.79 -4.02 -8.75
N THR A 58 10.53 -4.50 -9.75
CA THR A 58 10.72 -5.92 -9.94
C THR A 58 10.73 -6.50 -8.54
N THR A 59 9.71 -7.31 -8.22
CA THR A 59 9.79 -8.22 -7.08
C THR A 59 11.21 -8.73 -7.09
N ALA A 60 12.02 -8.40 -6.09
CA ALA A 60 13.41 -8.82 -6.08
C ALA A 60 13.40 -10.34 -6.29
N THR A 61 13.76 -10.75 -7.51
CA THR A 61 13.88 -12.14 -7.94
C THR A 61 15.19 -12.74 -7.45
N ASP A 62 15.98 -11.91 -6.76
CA ASP A 62 17.32 -12.20 -6.35
C ASP A 62 17.32 -12.43 -4.84
N GLU A 63 18.13 -13.41 -4.44
CA GLU A 63 18.38 -13.74 -3.05
C GLU A 63 18.89 -12.51 -2.28
N ILE A 64 18.22 -12.20 -1.17
CA ILE A 64 18.65 -11.15 -0.25
C ILE A 64 19.70 -11.74 0.69
N SER A 65 20.93 -11.23 0.59
CA SER A 65 22.06 -11.67 1.42
C SER A 65 22.06 -11.00 2.79
N PHE A 66 22.36 -11.77 3.84
CA PHE A 66 22.49 -11.25 5.20
C PHE A 66 23.75 -11.80 5.88
N PRO A 67 24.36 -11.07 6.84
CA PRO A 67 25.43 -11.62 7.68
C PRO A 67 24.95 -12.83 8.49
N ASP A 68 25.73 -13.91 8.58
CA ASP A 68 25.33 -15.20 9.17
C ASP A 68 24.72 -15.14 10.59
N ASP A 69 25.03 -14.11 11.38
CA ASP A 69 24.68 -13.98 12.79
C ASP A 69 23.62 -12.91 13.10
N PHE A 70 22.98 -12.37 12.07
CA PHE A 70 22.03 -11.26 12.22
C PHE A 70 20.74 -11.65 12.96
N MET A 71 20.24 -12.87 12.75
CA MET A 71 19.01 -13.44 13.33
C MET A 71 19.20 -14.95 13.60
N VAL A 72 18.26 -15.58 14.30
CA VAL A 72 18.36 -17.02 14.59
C VAL A 72 18.02 -17.83 13.34
N ASN A 73 19.03 -18.44 12.73
CA ASN A 73 18.88 -19.30 11.55
C ASN A 73 18.22 -20.63 11.92
N ILE A 74 17.07 -20.94 11.30
CA ILE A 74 16.29 -22.13 11.66
C ILE A 74 16.94 -23.47 11.26
N LYS A 75 17.81 -23.48 10.23
CA LYS A 75 18.50 -24.70 9.80
C LYS A 75 19.54 -25.10 10.83
N THR A 76 20.36 -24.14 11.26
CA THR A 76 21.46 -24.41 12.21
C THR A 76 20.98 -24.53 13.65
N ALA A 77 20.00 -23.72 14.07
CA ALA A 77 19.54 -23.71 15.46
C ALA A 77 18.47 -24.79 15.77
N TYR A 78 17.62 -25.15 14.80
CA TYR A 78 16.48 -26.04 15.05
C TYR A 78 16.42 -27.28 14.14
N GLY A 79 17.34 -27.38 13.18
CA GLY A 79 17.51 -28.56 12.33
C GLY A 79 16.55 -28.65 11.15
N ALA A 80 15.86 -27.56 10.80
CA ALA A 80 15.04 -27.50 9.59
C ALA A 80 15.90 -27.78 8.34
N LYS A 81 15.39 -28.52 7.36
CA LYS A 81 16.13 -28.91 6.17
C LYS A 81 15.93 -27.92 5.03
N GLY A 82 14.69 -27.51 4.77
CA GLY A 82 14.36 -26.63 3.65
C GLY A 82 14.64 -27.27 2.29
N ASP A 83 14.53 -28.61 2.18
CA ASP A 83 14.83 -29.40 0.97
C ASP A 83 13.59 -29.73 0.12
N GLY A 84 12.40 -29.30 0.54
CA GLY A 84 11.11 -29.55 -0.09
C GLY A 84 10.56 -30.96 0.09
N ILE A 85 11.26 -31.82 0.85
CA ILE A 85 10.97 -33.25 1.01
C ILE A 85 10.78 -33.60 2.48
N THR A 86 11.71 -33.18 3.33
CA THR A 86 11.68 -33.42 4.77
C THR A 86 10.58 -32.57 5.40
N ASP A 87 9.75 -33.19 6.25
CA ASP A 87 8.77 -32.44 7.04
C ASP A 87 9.48 -31.60 8.12
N ASP A 88 9.46 -30.29 7.92
CA ASP A 88 10.05 -29.29 8.79
C ASP A 88 9.07 -28.74 9.83
N THR A 89 7.81 -29.22 9.87
CA THR A 89 6.76 -28.74 10.80
C THR A 89 7.27 -28.70 12.24
N ALA A 90 7.84 -29.81 12.72
CA ALA A 90 8.32 -29.89 14.10
C ALA A 90 9.54 -29.00 14.36
N ALA A 91 10.42 -28.79 13.38
CA ALA A 91 11.58 -27.93 13.52
C ALA A 91 11.17 -26.46 13.61
N ILE A 92 10.25 -26.03 12.75
CA ILE A 92 9.75 -24.66 12.74
C ILE A 92 8.88 -24.38 13.98
N GLN A 93 8.03 -25.32 14.39
CA GLN A 93 7.23 -25.14 15.61
C GLN A 93 8.12 -25.02 16.84
N ARG A 94 9.17 -25.84 16.97
CA ARG A 94 10.18 -25.67 18.04
C ARG A 94 10.84 -24.30 17.99
N ALA A 95 11.12 -23.78 16.80
CA ALA A 95 11.68 -22.43 16.64
C ALA A 95 10.72 -21.35 17.17
N LEU A 96 9.43 -21.46 16.87
CA LEU A 96 8.39 -20.53 17.37
C LEU A 96 8.18 -20.64 18.89
N ASP A 97 8.23 -21.85 19.44
CA ASP A 97 7.95 -22.14 20.85
C ASP A 97 9.12 -21.83 21.78
N ASP A 98 10.36 -21.88 21.28
CA ASP A 98 11.56 -21.81 22.10
C ASP A 98 11.62 -20.50 22.94
N LYS A 99 11.77 -20.70 24.25
CA LYS A 99 11.70 -19.70 25.36
C LYS A 99 10.34 -19.04 25.58
N ARG A 100 9.29 -19.52 24.92
CA ARG A 100 7.92 -18.97 24.95
C ARG A 100 6.87 -19.95 25.45
N VAL A 101 7.24 -21.23 25.59
CA VAL A 101 6.41 -22.28 26.17
C VAL A 101 7.13 -22.88 27.38
N GLU A 102 6.43 -23.03 28.49
CA GLU A 102 6.91 -23.68 29.71
C GLU A 102 5.89 -24.73 30.15
N ASN A 103 6.34 -25.97 30.40
CA ASN A 103 5.47 -27.11 30.75
C ASN A 103 4.30 -27.33 29.75
N GLY A 104 4.54 -27.06 28.47
CA GLY A 104 3.55 -27.21 27.40
C GLY A 104 2.47 -26.11 27.37
N GLN A 105 2.65 -25.01 28.11
CA GLN A 105 1.74 -23.86 28.10
C GLN A 105 2.46 -22.59 27.62
N PRO A 106 1.80 -21.75 26.81
CA PRO A 106 2.29 -20.42 26.48
C PRO A 106 2.60 -19.56 27.72
N ILE A 107 3.78 -18.96 27.75
CA ILE A 107 4.16 -18.01 28.80
C ILE A 107 3.55 -16.66 28.49
N HIS A 108 2.42 -16.32 29.11
CA HIS A 108 1.72 -15.06 28.85
C HIS A 108 2.29 -13.84 29.58
N SER A 109 3.03 -14.06 30.68
CA SER A 109 3.72 -13.01 31.42
C SER A 109 5.04 -12.65 30.72
N ASP A 110 5.22 -11.39 30.35
CA ASP A 110 6.49 -10.84 29.82
C ASP A 110 6.82 -11.13 28.33
N TYR A 111 5.83 -11.06 27.43
CA TYR A 111 6.10 -11.16 25.99
C TYR A 111 7.02 -10.07 25.45
N TYR A 112 6.92 -8.85 26.00
CA TYR A 112 7.76 -7.72 25.63
C TYR A 112 9.25 -7.97 25.91
N GLY A 113 9.59 -8.64 27.02
CA GLY A 113 10.95 -9.02 27.37
C GLY A 113 11.52 -10.21 26.59
N ARG A 114 10.71 -10.85 25.73
CA ARG A 114 11.09 -12.08 25.00
C ARG A 114 10.87 -11.99 23.50
N PRO A 115 11.37 -10.96 22.79
CA PRO A 115 11.22 -10.88 21.33
C PRO A 115 11.78 -12.13 20.64
N LYS A 116 11.36 -12.38 19.41
CA LYS A 116 11.85 -13.51 18.59
C LYS A 116 12.10 -13.04 17.16
N ALA A 117 13.23 -13.43 16.61
CA ALA A 117 13.63 -13.09 15.25
C ALA A 117 14.21 -14.36 14.61
N LEU A 118 13.47 -14.94 13.66
CA LEU A 118 13.83 -16.18 12.96
C LEU A 118 14.17 -15.89 11.51
N TYR A 119 15.33 -16.37 11.08
CA TYR A 119 15.75 -16.33 9.68
C TYR A 119 15.51 -17.68 9.01
N PHE A 120 14.88 -17.63 7.84
CA PHE A 120 14.65 -18.75 6.91
C PHE A 120 15.60 -18.57 5.72
N PRO A 121 16.78 -19.20 5.71
CA PRO A 121 17.65 -19.23 4.53
C PRO A 121 16.91 -19.77 3.28
N PRO A 122 17.46 -19.59 2.07
CA PRO A 122 16.90 -20.19 0.86
C PRO A 122 16.59 -21.68 1.03
N GLY A 123 15.43 -22.09 0.55
CA GLY A 123 14.93 -23.45 0.66
C GLY A 123 13.40 -23.54 0.68
N THR A 124 12.91 -24.74 0.40
CA THR A 124 11.49 -25.09 0.55
C THR A 124 11.28 -25.89 1.82
N TYR A 125 10.63 -25.31 2.81
CA TYR A 125 10.32 -25.92 4.09
C TYR A 125 8.94 -26.58 4.00
N LEU A 126 8.92 -27.91 3.83
CA LEU A 126 7.68 -28.66 3.74
C LEU A 126 7.03 -28.76 5.12
N VAL A 127 5.77 -28.39 5.23
CA VAL A 127 4.98 -28.54 6.46
C VAL A 127 3.72 -29.37 6.19
N GLN A 128 3.22 -30.07 7.21
CA GLN A 128 2.03 -30.92 7.10
C GLN A 128 0.90 -30.54 8.08
N ASP A 129 1.15 -29.58 8.97
CA ASP A 129 0.16 -29.06 9.90
C ASP A 129 0.33 -27.54 10.13
N THR A 130 -0.65 -26.92 10.77
CA THR A 130 -0.65 -25.49 11.09
C THR A 130 0.47 -25.15 12.08
N LEU A 131 1.32 -24.21 11.70
CA LEU A 131 2.30 -23.57 12.59
C LEU A 131 1.60 -22.52 13.47
N GLN A 132 1.75 -22.65 14.78
CA GLN A 132 1.13 -21.75 15.76
C GLN A 132 2.15 -20.78 16.34
N TRP A 133 1.82 -19.49 16.32
CA TRP A 133 2.64 -18.48 16.97
C TRP A 133 2.28 -18.38 18.45
N VAL A 134 3.30 -18.17 19.28
CA VAL A 134 3.13 -17.95 20.71
C VAL A 134 3.64 -16.56 21.06
N GLY A 135 2.78 -15.70 21.62
CA GLY A 135 3.16 -14.37 22.10
C GLY A 135 3.39 -13.30 21.04
N CYS A 136 3.68 -12.07 21.46
CA CYS A 136 3.93 -10.94 20.57
C CYS A 136 5.34 -10.95 19.97
N CYS A 137 5.64 -9.97 19.14
CA CYS A 137 6.99 -9.48 18.95
C CYS A 137 7.88 -10.50 18.23
N VAL A 138 7.30 -11.21 17.25
CA VAL A 138 7.94 -12.24 16.42
C VAL A 138 8.17 -11.66 15.03
N ALA A 139 9.39 -11.83 14.51
CA ALA A 139 9.71 -11.57 13.11
C ALA A 139 10.18 -12.86 12.43
N LEU A 140 9.59 -13.16 11.27
CA LEU A 140 10.09 -14.13 10.30
C LEU A 140 10.70 -13.36 9.14
N GLN A 141 11.99 -13.61 8.86
CA GLN A 141 12.72 -13.02 7.75
C GLN A 141 13.12 -14.16 6.80
N GLY A 142 12.74 -14.07 5.52
CA GLY A 142 13.29 -14.91 4.46
C GLY A 142 14.41 -14.21 3.69
N ALA A 143 14.93 -14.90 2.69
CA ALA A 143 15.96 -14.43 1.76
C ALA A 143 15.36 -13.95 0.43
N GLY A 144 14.07 -13.67 0.38
CA GLY A 144 13.33 -13.36 -0.84
C GLY A 144 12.14 -14.29 -1.03
N SER A 145 11.07 -13.79 -1.67
CA SER A 145 9.83 -14.56 -1.83
C SER A 145 9.93 -15.71 -2.85
N SER A 146 10.94 -15.71 -3.72
CA SER A 146 11.29 -16.84 -4.57
C SER A 146 12.17 -17.86 -3.84
N GLU A 147 12.93 -17.44 -2.83
CA GLU A 147 14.00 -18.24 -2.22
C GLU A 147 13.55 -18.98 -0.96
N SER A 148 12.84 -18.30 -0.06
CA SER A 148 12.43 -18.87 1.23
C SER A 148 10.95 -19.23 1.20
N ILE A 149 10.64 -20.52 1.07
CA ILE A 149 9.27 -21.00 0.82
C ILE A 149 8.82 -21.91 1.95
N ILE A 150 7.76 -21.54 2.68
CA ILE A 150 7.01 -22.49 3.51
C ILE A 150 5.91 -23.09 2.63
N LYS A 151 5.98 -24.40 2.41
CA LYS A 151 5.03 -25.11 1.54
C LYS A 151 4.25 -26.16 2.34
N LEU A 152 2.92 -26.07 2.30
CA LEU A 152 2.06 -27.13 2.79
C LEU A 152 2.14 -28.34 1.87
N LYS A 153 2.25 -29.53 2.46
CA LYS A 153 2.23 -30.81 1.75
C LYS A 153 0.94 -30.95 0.94
N ASP A 154 1.06 -31.46 -0.29
CA ASP A 154 -0.09 -31.75 -1.14
C ASP A 154 -1.02 -32.77 -0.44
N GLY A 155 -2.32 -32.49 -0.38
CA GLY A 155 -3.31 -33.34 0.30
C GLY A 155 -3.06 -33.48 1.81
N ALA A 156 -2.59 -32.43 2.48
CA ALA A 156 -2.37 -32.42 3.91
C ALA A 156 -3.69 -32.68 4.67
N ILE A 157 -3.59 -33.50 5.72
CA ILE A 157 -4.75 -33.94 6.49
C ILE A 157 -5.43 -32.73 7.17
N GLY A 158 -6.73 -32.56 6.93
CA GLY A 158 -7.53 -31.46 7.49
C GLY A 158 -7.47 -30.15 6.72
N PHE A 159 -6.81 -30.09 5.55
CA PHE A 159 -6.73 -28.90 4.70
C PHE A 159 -7.56 -29.02 3.41
N ASN A 160 -8.29 -30.13 3.20
CA ASN A 160 -9.04 -30.39 1.99
C ASN A 160 -10.51 -29.94 2.05
N ASN A 161 -11.04 -29.63 3.24
CA ASN A 161 -12.44 -29.26 3.43
C ASN A 161 -12.63 -27.72 3.37
N PRO A 162 -13.24 -27.16 2.31
CA PRO A 162 -13.45 -25.71 2.19
C PRO A 162 -14.42 -25.13 3.22
N ASP A 163 -15.26 -25.96 3.85
CA ASP A 163 -16.19 -25.54 4.91
C ASP A 163 -15.53 -25.49 6.30
N GLU A 164 -14.32 -26.03 6.42
CA GLU A 164 -13.49 -25.97 7.63
C GLU A 164 -12.11 -25.38 7.30
N PRO A 165 -12.02 -24.07 7.00
CA PRO A 165 -10.77 -23.47 6.54
C PRO A 165 -9.66 -23.58 7.59
N LYS A 166 -8.45 -23.94 7.16
CA LYS A 166 -7.32 -24.19 8.04
C LYS A 166 -6.04 -23.50 7.54
N PRO A 167 -5.38 -22.65 8.36
CA PRO A 167 -4.19 -21.91 7.93
C PRO A 167 -2.90 -22.73 7.98
N ILE A 168 -1.95 -22.45 7.08
CA ILE A 168 -0.58 -22.98 7.16
C ILE A 168 0.10 -22.45 8.43
N ILE A 169 -0.12 -21.17 8.74
CA ILE A 169 0.49 -20.50 9.88
C ILE A 169 -0.48 -19.46 10.46
N LYS A 170 -0.46 -19.33 11.78
CA LYS A 170 -1.41 -18.51 12.52
C LYS A 170 -0.73 -17.66 13.58
N THR A 171 -0.94 -16.35 13.55
CA THR A 171 -0.50 -15.44 14.62
C THR A 171 -1.36 -15.62 15.88
N PRO A 172 -0.89 -15.19 17.08
CA PRO A 172 -1.68 -15.29 18.29
C PRO A 172 -2.97 -14.48 18.20
N LYS A 173 -3.93 -14.80 19.07
CA LYS A 173 -5.18 -14.06 19.20
C LYS A 173 -5.05 -12.89 20.18
N GLY A 174 -5.96 -11.92 20.04
CA GLY A 174 -6.11 -10.84 21.00
C GLY A 174 -5.37 -9.57 20.60
N ASN A 175 -5.76 -8.47 21.24
CA ASN A 175 -5.13 -7.15 21.09
C ASN A 175 -3.64 -7.12 21.49
N MET A 176 -3.14 -8.13 22.21
CA MET A 176 -1.73 -8.27 22.57
C MET A 176 -0.84 -8.85 21.45
N SER A 177 -1.37 -8.98 20.23
CA SER A 177 -0.63 -9.46 19.06
C SER A 177 0.28 -8.35 18.51
N PHE A 178 1.12 -7.76 19.36
CA PHE A 178 1.98 -6.66 18.98
C PHE A 178 3.15 -7.13 18.11
N ARG A 179 3.62 -6.28 17.19
CA ARG A 179 4.86 -6.43 16.41
C ARG A 179 5.05 -7.83 15.82
N GLN A 180 4.07 -8.26 15.03
CA GLN A 180 4.09 -9.52 14.31
C GLN A 180 4.53 -9.26 12.87
N ASN A 181 5.69 -9.78 12.48
CA ASN A 181 6.33 -9.43 11.22
C ASN A 181 6.63 -10.67 10.36
N ILE A 182 6.34 -10.58 9.06
CA ILE A 182 6.65 -11.60 8.06
C ILE A 182 7.21 -10.91 6.83
N TRP A 183 8.48 -11.14 6.52
CA TRP A 183 9.18 -10.44 5.45
C TRP A 183 9.89 -11.38 4.48
N ASP A 184 9.88 -11.00 3.21
CA ASP A 184 10.76 -11.53 2.15
C ASP A 184 10.69 -13.06 2.01
N MET A 185 9.48 -13.63 1.95
CA MET A 185 9.27 -15.09 1.89
C MET A 185 7.95 -15.46 1.19
N ARG A 186 7.76 -16.76 0.89
CA ARG A 186 6.52 -17.29 0.28
C ARG A 186 5.84 -18.33 1.14
N PHE A 187 4.50 -18.30 1.06
CA PHE A 187 3.61 -19.33 1.61
C PHE A 187 2.85 -20.01 0.46
N ASP A 188 3.03 -21.31 0.32
CA ASP A 188 2.41 -22.12 -0.72
C ASP A 188 1.48 -23.17 -0.09
N THR A 189 0.19 -23.15 -0.42
CA THR A 189 -0.76 -24.13 0.13
C THR A 189 -0.69 -25.49 -0.53
N GLY A 190 0.21 -25.72 -1.48
CA GLY A 190 0.31 -26.96 -2.22
C GLY A 190 -0.93 -27.23 -3.06
N LYS A 191 -1.15 -28.51 -3.40
CA LYS A 191 -2.28 -28.99 -4.21
C LYS A 191 -3.22 -29.87 -3.39
N ASN A 192 -4.46 -30.00 -3.85
CA ASN A 192 -5.51 -30.81 -3.21
C ASN A 192 -5.84 -30.38 -1.76
N ASN A 193 -5.62 -29.10 -1.45
CA ASN A 193 -5.83 -28.50 -0.13
C ASN A 193 -6.89 -27.39 -0.23
N ALA A 194 -8.11 -27.75 -0.65
CA ALA A 194 -9.17 -26.77 -0.97
C ALA A 194 -9.68 -25.95 0.25
N GLY A 195 -9.44 -26.43 1.47
CA GLY A 195 -9.70 -25.70 2.72
C GLY A 195 -8.51 -24.90 3.23
N ALA A 196 -7.37 -24.89 2.54
CA ALA A 196 -6.19 -24.21 3.05
C ALA A 196 -6.34 -22.69 3.03
N VAL A 197 -5.96 -22.08 4.14
CA VAL A 197 -5.70 -20.65 4.28
C VAL A 197 -4.19 -20.44 4.23
N GLY A 198 -3.70 -19.47 3.46
CA GLY A 198 -2.27 -19.19 3.41
C GLY A 198 -1.75 -18.71 4.77
N LEU A 199 -2.24 -17.55 5.20
CA LEU A 199 -1.89 -16.91 6.48
C LEU A 199 -3.17 -16.59 7.26
N ASP A 200 -3.23 -16.95 8.54
CA ASP A 200 -4.15 -16.35 9.50
C ASP A 200 -3.37 -15.33 10.35
N TYR A 201 -3.58 -14.05 10.07
CA TYR A 201 -2.70 -12.98 10.53
C TYR A 201 -3.48 -11.80 11.12
N ILE A 202 -3.16 -11.50 12.37
CA ILE A 202 -3.46 -10.22 13.01
C ILE A 202 -2.19 -9.68 13.66
N ALA A 203 -2.07 -8.36 13.69
CA ALA A 203 -1.06 -7.62 14.44
C ALA A 203 -1.67 -6.33 15.01
N ASN A 204 -1.05 -5.77 16.06
CA ASN A 204 -1.52 -4.55 16.72
C ASN A 204 -0.33 -3.62 17.01
N ASN A 205 -0.59 -2.31 17.04
CA ASN A 205 0.34 -1.20 17.28
C ASN A 205 1.43 -1.03 16.21
N THR A 206 2.18 -2.10 15.96
CA THR A 206 3.14 -2.31 14.86
C THR A 206 3.03 -3.76 14.43
N GLY A 207 3.33 -4.05 13.18
CA GLY A 207 3.26 -5.37 12.59
C GLY A 207 3.10 -5.24 11.09
N SER A 208 3.88 -6.02 10.35
CA SER A 208 3.83 -5.95 8.90
C SER A 208 4.00 -7.29 8.20
N ILE A 209 3.36 -7.39 7.04
CA ILE A 209 3.73 -8.35 6.00
C ILE A 209 4.35 -7.55 4.87
N ARG A 210 5.59 -7.89 4.48
CA ARG A 210 6.34 -7.14 3.46
C ARG A 210 7.03 -8.06 2.46
N ASN A 211 6.87 -7.80 1.17
CA ASN A 211 7.52 -8.58 0.10
C ASN A 211 7.21 -10.08 0.21
N VAL A 212 5.92 -10.41 0.36
CA VAL A 212 5.47 -11.79 0.56
C VAL A 212 4.60 -12.25 -0.59
N THR A 213 4.83 -13.48 -1.03
CA THR A 213 3.96 -14.17 -1.98
C THR A 213 3.14 -15.24 -1.26
N ILE A 214 1.82 -15.25 -1.48
CA ILE A 214 0.90 -16.28 -0.99
C ILE A 214 0.27 -16.94 -2.21
N THR A 215 0.39 -18.25 -2.36
CA THR A 215 -0.06 -18.95 -3.57
C THR A 215 -0.75 -20.27 -3.22
N SER A 216 -1.82 -20.58 -3.96
CA SER A 216 -2.37 -21.93 -4.00
C SER A 216 -1.80 -22.69 -5.20
N GLY A 217 -1.19 -23.85 -4.95
CA GLY A 217 -0.48 -24.63 -5.95
C GLY A 217 -1.35 -25.22 -7.06
N ASP A 218 -2.66 -25.31 -6.85
CA ASP A 218 -3.67 -25.72 -7.85
C ASP A 218 -4.80 -24.69 -8.03
N GLY A 219 -4.65 -23.51 -7.43
CA GLY A 219 -5.64 -22.44 -7.48
C GLY A 219 -6.94 -22.77 -6.75
N LYS A 220 -6.96 -23.70 -5.77
CA LYS A 220 -8.17 -24.09 -5.02
C LYS A 220 -8.16 -23.70 -3.56
N GLY A 221 -7.16 -22.96 -3.08
CA GLY A 221 -7.10 -22.51 -1.68
C GLY A 221 -8.32 -21.67 -1.30
N LYS A 222 -8.65 -21.64 -0.01
CA LYS A 222 -9.84 -20.95 0.49
C LYS A 222 -9.61 -19.45 0.67
N ILE A 223 -8.62 -19.08 1.46
CA ILE A 223 -8.29 -17.67 1.73
C ILE A 223 -6.77 -17.49 1.63
N GLY A 224 -6.30 -16.46 0.91
CA GLY A 224 -4.87 -16.15 0.88
C GLY A 224 -4.40 -15.60 2.23
N LEU A 225 -4.94 -14.45 2.62
CA LEU A 225 -4.67 -13.77 3.88
C LEU A 225 -5.97 -13.58 4.67
N ASP A 226 -6.10 -14.29 5.78
CA ASP A 226 -7.23 -14.22 6.69
C ASP A 226 -6.92 -13.28 7.88
N MET A 227 -7.66 -12.18 7.94
CA MET A 227 -7.65 -11.18 9.00
C MET A 227 -9.06 -11.04 9.61
N SER A 228 -9.84 -12.14 9.62
CA SER A 228 -11.22 -12.16 10.10
C SER A 228 -11.36 -12.25 11.61
N ARG A 229 -10.26 -12.46 12.33
CA ARG A 229 -10.25 -12.43 13.80
C ARG A 229 -10.31 -11.00 14.32
N ALA A 230 -10.88 -10.83 15.52
CA ALA A 230 -10.93 -9.55 16.22
C ALA A 230 -9.54 -8.91 16.39
N TRP A 231 -9.52 -7.57 16.35
CA TRP A 231 -8.31 -6.74 16.44
C TRP A 231 -7.27 -7.00 15.32
N PRO A 232 -7.65 -6.89 14.04
CA PRO A 232 -6.78 -7.17 12.91
C PRO A 232 -5.77 -6.04 12.59
N GLY A 233 -5.60 -5.04 13.45
CA GLY A 233 -4.72 -3.89 13.22
C GLY A 233 -4.40 -3.09 14.49
N PRO A 234 -3.79 -1.90 14.37
CA PRO A 234 -3.27 -1.34 13.14
C PRO A 234 -2.04 -2.13 12.69
N LEU A 235 -1.86 -2.25 11.39
CA LEU A 235 -0.74 -2.96 10.77
C LEU A 235 -0.56 -2.52 9.31
N LEU A 236 0.57 -2.88 8.72
CA LEU A 236 0.88 -2.59 7.33
C LEU A 236 1.10 -3.87 6.52
N ILE A 237 0.30 -4.07 5.47
CA ILE A 237 0.55 -5.09 4.45
C ILE A 237 1.08 -4.37 3.21
N LYS A 238 2.33 -4.64 2.83
CA LYS A 238 3.00 -3.93 1.73
C LYS A 238 3.71 -4.88 0.78
N ASN A 239 3.58 -4.67 -0.52
CA ASN A 239 4.23 -5.48 -1.55
C ASN A 239 3.87 -6.98 -1.40
N VAL A 240 2.56 -7.29 -1.41
CA VAL A 240 2.07 -8.65 -1.22
C VAL A 240 1.33 -9.14 -2.47
N ARG A 241 1.70 -10.32 -2.94
CA ARG A 241 1.09 -11.00 -4.09
C ARG A 241 0.30 -12.22 -3.63
N ILE A 242 -0.97 -12.32 -4.00
CA ILE A 242 -1.86 -13.43 -3.64
C ILE A 242 -2.49 -14.04 -4.89
N ASN A 243 -2.28 -15.34 -5.11
CA ASN A 243 -2.73 -16.04 -6.32
C ASN A 243 -3.51 -17.34 -6.02
N GLY A 244 -4.71 -17.46 -6.61
CA GLY A 244 -5.41 -18.73 -6.76
C GLY A 244 -6.26 -19.17 -5.55
N PHE A 245 -6.99 -18.23 -4.93
CA PHE A 245 -7.83 -18.52 -3.76
C PHE A 245 -9.31 -18.20 -4.03
N ASP A 246 -10.27 -18.68 -3.22
CA ASP A 246 -11.63 -18.13 -3.30
C ASP A 246 -11.61 -16.64 -2.94
N TYR A 247 -10.95 -16.31 -1.82
CA TYR A 247 -10.75 -14.95 -1.33
C TYR A 247 -9.25 -14.62 -1.30
N GLY A 248 -8.86 -13.47 -1.84
CA GLY A 248 -7.47 -13.00 -1.74
C GLY A 248 -7.15 -12.58 -0.30
N ILE A 249 -7.83 -11.55 0.18
CA ILE A 249 -7.76 -11.05 1.56
C ILE A 249 -9.17 -11.07 2.16
N TYR A 250 -9.30 -11.57 3.39
CA TYR A 250 -10.55 -11.52 4.15
C TYR A 250 -10.34 -10.69 5.41
N THR A 251 -11.08 -9.58 5.56
CA THR A 251 -11.06 -8.74 6.77
C THR A 251 -12.44 -8.70 7.44
N LYS A 252 -12.46 -8.62 8.77
CA LYS A 252 -13.68 -8.39 9.57
C LYS A 252 -13.45 -7.33 10.64
N HIS A 253 -14.53 -7.02 11.35
CA HIS A 253 -14.58 -6.18 12.54
C HIS A 253 -14.27 -4.70 12.28
N ALA A 254 -14.72 -3.82 13.17
CA ALA A 254 -14.59 -2.38 13.01
C ALA A 254 -13.33 -1.81 13.70
N GLU A 255 -12.37 -2.67 14.06
CA GLU A 255 -11.25 -2.30 14.93
C GLU A 255 -9.96 -2.05 14.16
N TYR A 256 -9.30 -0.97 14.56
CA TYR A 256 -7.90 -0.63 14.30
C TYR A 256 -7.41 -0.49 12.85
N GLY A 257 -8.28 -0.59 11.85
CA GLY A 257 -8.08 -0.12 10.48
C GLY A 257 -6.75 -0.54 9.80
N PRO A 258 -6.69 -1.73 9.19
CA PRO A 258 -5.53 -2.17 8.42
C PRO A 258 -5.17 -1.23 7.26
N THR A 259 -3.86 -1.06 7.03
CA THR A 259 -3.32 -0.32 5.88
C THR A 259 -2.70 -1.28 4.87
N LEU A 260 -3.11 -1.18 3.60
CA LEU A 260 -2.66 -2.03 2.51
C LEU A 260 -2.02 -1.18 1.41
N GLU A 261 -0.85 -1.58 0.92
CA GLU A 261 -0.14 -0.85 -0.12
C GLU A 261 0.57 -1.81 -1.09
N ASN A 262 0.52 -1.52 -2.39
CA ASN A 262 1.19 -2.36 -3.41
C ASN A 262 0.73 -3.83 -3.33
N ILE A 263 -0.58 -4.05 -3.37
CA ILE A 263 -1.18 -5.39 -3.30
C ILE A 263 -1.47 -5.90 -4.70
N THR A 264 -1.06 -7.13 -5.00
CA THR A 264 -1.38 -7.81 -6.26
C THR A 264 -2.27 -9.03 -6.01
N LEU A 265 -3.49 -9.02 -6.54
CA LEU A 265 -4.48 -10.10 -6.38
C LEU A 265 -4.79 -10.72 -7.74
N ILE A 266 -4.61 -12.03 -7.86
CA ILE A 266 -4.74 -12.75 -9.13
C ILE A 266 -5.53 -14.05 -8.94
N ASN A 267 -6.42 -14.35 -9.88
CA ASN A 267 -7.18 -15.60 -9.94
C ASN A 267 -7.99 -15.91 -8.66
N GLN A 268 -8.61 -14.92 -8.05
CA GLN A 268 -9.63 -15.10 -7.04
C GLN A 268 -10.93 -15.60 -7.67
N LYS A 269 -11.65 -16.48 -6.95
CA LYS A 269 -12.91 -17.10 -7.43
C LYS A 269 -14.18 -16.50 -6.86
N ILE A 270 -14.09 -15.73 -5.78
CA ILE A 270 -15.23 -15.05 -5.17
C ILE A 270 -15.01 -13.54 -5.13
N THR A 271 -13.89 -13.08 -4.57
CA THR A 271 -13.52 -11.65 -4.62
C THR A 271 -12.03 -11.50 -4.29
N GLY A 272 -11.42 -10.42 -4.78
CA GLY A 272 -10.05 -10.04 -4.40
C GLY A 272 -9.96 -9.80 -2.89
N ILE A 273 -10.67 -8.80 -2.40
CA ILE A 273 -10.75 -8.46 -0.97
C ILE A 273 -12.21 -8.57 -0.52
N PHE A 274 -12.47 -9.40 0.49
CA PHE A 274 -13.75 -9.39 1.18
C PHE A 274 -13.61 -8.64 2.51
N ASN A 275 -14.26 -7.48 2.60
CA ASN A 275 -14.28 -6.65 3.80
C ASN A 275 -15.63 -6.73 4.50
N GLU A 276 -15.68 -7.27 5.71
CA GLU A 276 -16.91 -7.36 6.50
C GLU A 276 -16.91 -6.32 7.63
N GLY A 277 -17.13 -5.05 7.25
CA GLY A 277 -17.34 -3.95 8.20
C GLY A 277 -16.09 -3.25 8.74
N ASN A 278 -14.89 -3.50 8.22
CA ASN A 278 -13.67 -2.78 8.64
C ASN A 278 -13.50 -1.44 7.88
N THR A 279 -12.63 -0.57 8.41
CA THR A 279 -12.08 0.60 7.70
C THR A 279 -10.76 0.21 7.06
N LEU A 280 -10.68 0.19 5.73
CA LEU A 280 -9.45 -0.16 5.00
C LEU A 280 -8.92 1.03 4.22
N ALA A 281 -7.62 1.28 4.35
CA ALA A 281 -6.88 2.18 3.49
C ALA A 281 -6.02 1.38 2.52
N ILE A 282 -6.23 1.57 1.22
CA ILE A 282 -5.64 0.76 0.16
C ILE A 282 -5.03 1.70 -0.88
N ARG A 283 -3.74 1.54 -1.18
CA ARG A 283 -3.07 2.27 -2.26
C ARG A 283 -2.34 1.32 -3.21
N ASN A 284 -2.37 1.64 -4.50
CA ASN A 284 -1.63 0.93 -5.53
C ASN A 284 -1.95 -0.57 -5.55
N MET A 285 -3.25 -0.88 -5.56
CA MET A 285 -3.72 -2.24 -5.73
C MET A 285 -3.83 -2.59 -7.21
N GLN A 286 -3.32 -3.77 -7.56
CA GLN A 286 -3.51 -4.41 -8.85
C GLN A 286 -4.35 -5.66 -8.65
N SER A 287 -5.48 -5.73 -9.34
CA SER A 287 -6.36 -6.90 -9.34
C SER A 287 -6.49 -7.43 -10.76
N THR A 288 -6.32 -8.74 -10.96
CA THR A 288 -6.57 -9.42 -12.23
C THR A 288 -7.45 -10.64 -11.96
N ASN A 289 -8.76 -10.41 -12.04
CA ASN A 289 -9.78 -11.33 -11.55
C ASN A 289 -11.01 -11.33 -12.45
N SER A 290 -11.80 -12.40 -12.47
CA SER A 290 -13.12 -12.43 -13.15
C SER A 290 -14.30 -12.04 -12.25
N VAL A 291 -14.00 -11.87 -10.96
CA VAL A 291 -14.93 -11.52 -9.87
C VAL A 291 -14.62 -10.11 -9.36
N PRO A 292 -15.46 -9.48 -8.51
CA PRO A 292 -15.15 -8.17 -7.94
C PRO A 292 -13.73 -8.13 -7.35
N ALA A 293 -13.04 -7.02 -7.54
CA ALA A 293 -11.75 -6.80 -6.92
C ALA A 293 -11.90 -6.57 -5.41
N ILE A 294 -12.97 -5.89 -5.00
CA ILE A 294 -13.31 -5.65 -3.60
C ILE A 294 -14.82 -5.81 -3.42
N THR A 295 -15.21 -6.61 -2.42
CA THR A 295 -16.58 -6.67 -1.92
C THR A 295 -16.56 -6.23 -0.46
N SER A 296 -17.31 -5.18 -0.12
CA SER A 296 -17.39 -4.65 1.24
C SER A 296 -18.83 -4.65 1.74
N THR A 297 -19.06 -5.36 2.84
CA THR A 297 -20.36 -5.48 3.48
C THR A 297 -20.41 -4.70 4.78
N LYS A 298 -21.63 -4.48 5.28
CA LYS A 298 -22.02 -3.58 6.37
C LYS A 298 -22.00 -2.11 5.93
N ASP A 299 -23.08 -1.42 6.27
CA ASP A 299 -23.29 0.02 6.04
C ASP A 299 -22.25 0.90 6.77
N TRP A 300 -21.66 0.42 7.87
CA TRP A 300 -20.60 1.12 8.61
C TRP A 300 -19.17 0.87 8.11
N ALA A 301 -18.98 0.03 7.09
CA ALA A 301 -17.67 -0.14 6.46
C ALA A 301 -17.19 1.17 5.84
N SER A 302 -15.87 1.36 5.76
CA SER A 302 -15.27 2.51 5.08
C SER A 302 -14.08 2.04 4.26
N LEU A 303 -14.13 2.28 2.94
CA LEU A 303 -13.07 1.91 2.01
C LEU A 303 -12.43 3.17 1.43
N ILE A 304 -11.10 3.23 1.50
CA ILE A 304 -10.29 4.25 0.84
C ILE A 304 -9.41 3.51 -0.18
N VAL A 305 -9.59 3.78 -1.48
CA VAL A 305 -8.86 3.10 -2.56
C VAL A 305 -8.20 4.12 -3.48
N LEU A 306 -6.87 4.08 -3.56
CA LEU A 306 -6.06 5.08 -4.24
C LEU A 306 -5.17 4.45 -5.31
N ASN A 307 -4.96 5.15 -6.43
CA ASN A 307 -3.97 4.83 -7.47
C ASN A 307 -4.01 3.35 -7.89
N SER A 308 -5.19 2.77 -8.11
CA SER A 308 -5.36 1.32 -8.24
C SER A 308 -5.88 0.94 -9.63
N ARG A 309 -5.40 -0.19 -10.15
CA ARG A 309 -5.80 -0.73 -11.45
C ARG A 309 -6.45 -2.09 -11.29
N LEU A 310 -7.73 -2.16 -11.63
CA LEU A 310 -8.59 -3.33 -11.42
C LEU A 310 -8.97 -3.88 -12.80
N ILE A 311 -8.43 -5.04 -13.15
CA ILE A 311 -8.50 -5.61 -14.50
C ILE A 311 -9.27 -6.92 -14.45
N GLY A 312 -10.11 -7.13 -15.47
CA GLY A 312 -10.95 -8.30 -15.63
C GLY A 312 -12.40 -8.00 -15.26
N GLY A 313 -13.05 -8.92 -14.54
CA GLY A 313 -14.47 -8.86 -14.24
C GLY A 313 -15.34 -9.34 -15.40
N ALA A 314 -16.58 -9.67 -15.07
CA ALA A 314 -17.63 -9.78 -16.05
C ALA A 314 -18.21 -8.38 -16.34
N SER A 315 -18.70 -8.16 -17.56
CA SER A 315 -19.21 -6.85 -18.00
C SER A 315 -20.44 -6.35 -17.24
N ASP A 316 -21.06 -7.21 -16.43
CA ASP A 316 -22.21 -6.97 -15.56
C ASP A 316 -21.83 -6.86 -14.07
N VAL A 317 -20.54 -6.84 -13.74
CA VAL A 317 -19.99 -6.74 -12.38
C VAL A 317 -19.19 -5.45 -12.23
N SER A 318 -19.35 -4.73 -11.12
CA SER A 318 -18.50 -3.59 -10.78
C SER A 318 -17.23 -4.03 -10.06
N ALA A 319 -16.13 -3.30 -10.23
CA ALA A 319 -14.85 -3.67 -9.64
C ALA A 319 -14.85 -3.59 -8.11
N ILE A 320 -15.53 -2.60 -7.54
CA ILE A 320 -15.75 -2.40 -6.10
C ILE A 320 -17.25 -2.42 -5.85
N GLU A 321 -17.72 -3.39 -5.06
CA GLU A 321 -19.10 -3.45 -4.58
C GLU A 321 -19.12 -3.19 -3.08
N SER A 322 -19.85 -2.16 -2.64
CA SER A 322 -19.84 -1.75 -1.23
C SER A 322 -21.24 -1.43 -0.70
N GLU A 323 -21.60 -1.99 0.45
CA GLU A 323 -22.77 -1.56 1.24
C GLU A 323 -22.49 -0.29 2.06
N GLY A 324 -21.22 -0.06 2.41
CA GLY A 324 -20.74 1.07 3.22
C GLY A 324 -20.03 2.13 2.40
N ARG A 325 -19.37 3.07 3.09
CA ARG A 325 -18.75 4.26 2.47
C ARG A 325 -17.54 3.90 1.63
N VAL A 326 -17.39 4.62 0.52
CA VAL A 326 -16.27 4.48 -0.42
C VAL A 326 -15.71 5.84 -0.76
N TYR A 327 -14.39 5.96 -0.64
CA TYR A 327 -13.59 7.02 -1.23
C TYR A 327 -12.64 6.39 -2.25
N THR A 328 -12.64 6.88 -3.48
CA THR A 328 -11.66 6.46 -4.49
C THR A 328 -10.93 7.65 -5.08
N ARG A 329 -9.64 7.51 -5.38
CA ARG A 329 -8.85 8.50 -6.13
C ARG A 329 -7.91 7.80 -7.11
N ASN A 330 -7.92 8.20 -8.38
CA ASN A 330 -7.15 7.60 -9.47
C ASN A 330 -7.32 6.07 -9.55
N VAL A 331 -8.56 5.62 -9.71
CA VAL A 331 -8.89 4.20 -9.83
C VAL A 331 -9.42 3.90 -11.22
N ILE A 332 -8.85 2.88 -11.88
CA ILE A 332 -9.26 2.43 -13.21
C ILE A 332 -9.77 0.99 -13.10
N ALA A 333 -10.90 0.71 -13.76
CA ALA A 333 -11.53 -0.59 -13.86
C ALA A 333 -11.72 -1.00 -15.33
N GLU A 334 -10.95 -1.99 -15.79
CA GLU A 334 -10.99 -2.52 -17.14
C GLU A 334 -11.66 -3.89 -17.17
N GLY A 335 -12.62 -4.09 -18.08
CA GLY A 335 -13.42 -5.32 -18.20
C GLY A 335 -14.68 -5.37 -17.32
N TYR A 336 -14.74 -4.56 -16.26
CA TYR A 336 -15.90 -4.42 -15.38
C TYR A 336 -16.99 -3.49 -15.97
N GLN A 337 -18.20 -3.55 -15.39
CA GLN A 337 -19.30 -2.63 -15.66
C GLN A 337 -18.95 -1.19 -15.26
N SER A 338 -18.40 -1.01 -14.05
CA SER A 338 -17.95 0.28 -13.50
C SER A 338 -16.88 0.08 -12.43
N VAL A 339 -16.27 1.19 -11.96
CA VAL A 339 -15.38 1.14 -10.79
C VAL A 339 -16.15 0.81 -9.51
N VAL A 340 -17.24 1.53 -9.23
CA VAL A 340 -17.99 1.41 -7.97
C VAL A 340 -19.45 1.05 -8.23
N LYS A 341 -19.98 0.14 -7.42
CA LYS A 341 -21.40 -0.06 -7.14
C LYS A 341 -21.61 0.14 -5.64
N LEU A 342 -22.39 1.15 -5.29
CA LEU A 342 -22.75 1.46 -3.91
C LEU A 342 -24.16 0.92 -3.66
N GLN A 343 -24.29 -0.06 -2.78
CA GLN A 343 -25.53 -0.80 -2.56
C GLN A 343 -26.06 -1.34 -3.90
N ASP A 344 -27.28 -0.95 -4.29
CA ASP A 344 -27.88 -1.33 -5.57
C ASP A 344 -27.61 -0.31 -6.70
N THR A 345 -26.85 0.75 -6.44
CA THR A 345 -26.60 1.84 -7.40
C THR A 345 -25.23 1.72 -8.04
N VAL A 346 -25.20 1.51 -9.35
CA VAL A 346 -23.97 1.53 -10.16
C VAL A 346 -23.55 2.99 -10.38
N VAL A 347 -22.33 3.33 -9.97
CA VAL A 347 -21.72 4.64 -10.28
C VAL A 347 -21.16 4.57 -11.70
N PRO A 348 -21.59 5.43 -12.64
CA PRO A 348 -21.10 5.38 -14.01
C PRO A 348 -19.59 5.62 -14.12
N GLY A 349 -18.95 4.94 -15.07
CA GLY A 349 -17.55 5.16 -15.42
C GLY A 349 -16.62 4.02 -15.03
N LYS A 350 -15.64 3.80 -15.91
CA LYS A 350 -14.54 2.84 -15.76
C LYS A 350 -13.26 3.47 -15.21
N GLN A 351 -13.30 4.78 -14.98
CA GLN A 351 -12.23 5.54 -14.34
C GLN A 351 -12.86 6.49 -13.32
N GLN A 352 -12.22 6.61 -12.16
CA GLN A 352 -12.59 7.54 -11.10
C GLN A 352 -11.35 8.35 -10.73
N ASN A 353 -11.36 9.64 -11.09
CA ASN A 353 -10.29 10.56 -10.71
C ASN A 353 -10.38 10.87 -9.21
N GLU A 354 -11.56 11.26 -8.72
CA GLU A 354 -11.91 11.28 -7.30
C GLU A 354 -13.41 11.05 -7.13
N TYR A 355 -13.81 10.20 -6.19
CA TYR A 355 -15.21 9.92 -5.86
C TYR A 355 -15.38 9.73 -4.36
N VAL A 356 -16.44 10.32 -3.83
CA VAL A 356 -16.86 10.22 -2.43
C VAL A 356 -18.31 9.74 -2.40
N SER A 357 -18.58 8.64 -1.70
CA SER A 357 -19.90 8.02 -1.68
C SER A 357 -20.94 8.72 -0.82
N ASP A 358 -20.54 9.72 -0.04
CA ASP A 358 -21.34 10.37 1.01
C ASP A 358 -20.93 11.86 1.11
N THR A 359 -21.57 12.60 2.01
CA THR A 359 -21.46 14.05 2.16
C THR A 359 -20.01 14.52 2.36
N ILE A 360 -19.58 15.52 1.58
CA ILE A 360 -18.32 16.23 1.80
C ILE A 360 -18.57 17.35 2.82
N TYR A 361 -17.78 17.37 3.88
CA TYR A 361 -17.94 18.33 4.99
C TYR A 361 -16.94 19.47 4.89
N SER A 362 -17.37 20.70 5.15
CA SER A 362 -16.50 21.85 5.32
C SER A 362 -17.11 22.84 6.32
N LEU A 363 -16.27 23.58 7.04
CA LEU A 363 -16.73 24.64 7.95
C LEU A 363 -16.72 26.03 7.31
N PHE A 364 -15.88 26.21 6.29
CA PHE A 364 -15.78 27.41 5.46
C PHE A 364 -15.94 27.02 3.99
N GLU A 365 -15.98 28.02 3.11
CA GLU A 365 -15.90 27.78 1.68
C GLU A 365 -14.56 27.10 1.36
N SER A 366 -14.66 25.89 0.80
CA SER A 366 -13.55 25.01 0.48
C SER A 366 -13.87 24.30 -0.83
N PRO A 367 -12.86 23.96 -1.64
CA PRO A 367 -13.08 23.06 -2.78
C PRO A 367 -13.61 21.71 -2.30
N GLN A 368 -14.51 21.12 -3.08
CA GLN A 368 -15.20 19.86 -2.73
C GLN A 368 -14.37 18.64 -3.17
N ARG A 369 -13.07 18.65 -2.88
CA ARG A 369 -12.12 17.59 -3.22
C ARG A 369 -10.98 17.54 -2.22
N SER A 370 -10.28 16.40 -2.14
CA SER A 370 -9.10 16.27 -1.29
C SER A 370 -7.97 17.23 -1.66
N LEU A 371 -7.00 17.42 -0.76
CA LEU A 371 -5.80 18.22 -1.07
C LEU A 371 -4.93 17.60 -2.16
N ASN A 372 -5.04 16.28 -2.35
CA ASN A 372 -4.26 15.51 -3.31
C ASN A 372 -2.76 15.79 -3.19
N LEU A 373 -2.23 15.74 -1.97
CA LEU A 373 -0.81 16.00 -1.74
C LEU A 373 0.05 14.96 -2.49
N PRO A 374 1.20 15.38 -3.06
CA PRO A 374 2.10 14.45 -3.73
C PRO A 374 2.50 13.28 -2.84
N ILE A 375 2.44 12.07 -3.38
CA ILE A 375 2.78 10.84 -2.66
C ILE A 375 4.18 10.41 -3.09
N LYS A 376 5.12 10.31 -2.15
CA LYS A 376 6.44 9.72 -2.40
C LYS A 376 6.56 8.32 -1.80
N GLU A 377 7.21 7.42 -2.54
CA GLU A 377 7.52 6.08 -2.05
C GLU A 377 8.53 6.12 -0.91
N THR A 378 8.37 5.23 0.08
CA THR A 378 9.36 5.07 1.16
C THR A 378 10.69 4.60 0.57
N PRO A 379 11.82 5.29 0.81
CA PRO A 379 13.13 4.83 0.37
C PRO A 379 13.47 3.43 0.88
N THR A 380 14.21 2.68 0.07
CA THR A 380 14.76 1.36 0.42
C THR A 380 16.25 1.32 0.11
N TYR A 381 17.00 0.53 0.89
CA TYR A 381 18.43 0.33 0.70
C TYR A 381 18.81 -1.06 1.16
N HIS A 382 19.57 -1.77 0.34
CA HIS A 382 20.26 -3.00 0.68
C HIS A 382 21.66 -2.93 0.08
N ASP A 383 22.65 -3.51 0.77
CA ASP A 383 24.02 -3.58 0.27
C ASP A 383 24.39 -5.05 0.15
N ASP A 384 24.50 -5.54 -1.08
CA ASP A 384 24.81 -6.96 -1.32
C ASP A 384 26.27 -7.29 -1.00
N ASP A 385 27.15 -6.28 -0.92
CA ASP A 385 28.53 -6.47 -0.49
C ASP A 385 28.62 -6.46 1.04
N MET A 386 28.71 -7.66 1.62
CA MET A 386 28.85 -7.85 3.07
C MET A 386 30.09 -7.14 3.66
N SER A 387 31.09 -6.79 2.85
CA SER A 387 32.22 -5.99 3.30
C SER A 387 31.81 -4.55 3.67
N ASN A 388 30.69 -4.03 3.16
CA ASN A 388 30.14 -2.73 3.54
C ASN A 388 29.29 -2.75 4.82
N TRP A 389 29.12 -3.93 5.44
CA TRP A 389 28.36 -4.07 6.68
C TRP A 389 29.26 -3.92 7.91
N GLY A 390 28.82 -3.09 8.84
CA GLY A 390 29.43 -2.86 10.14
C GLY A 390 28.60 -3.50 11.25
N LYS A 391 29.16 -4.47 11.97
CA LYS A 391 28.50 -5.17 13.08
C LYS A 391 28.68 -4.43 14.41
N PHE A 392 27.58 -4.10 15.09
CA PHE A 392 27.63 -3.61 16.46
C PHE A 392 27.52 -4.75 17.49
N THR A 393 28.61 -5.02 18.22
CA THR A 393 28.76 -6.21 19.10
C THR A 393 28.57 -5.92 20.59
N THR A 394 28.63 -4.67 21.04
CA THR A 394 28.64 -4.32 22.46
C THR A 394 27.22 -4.32 23.05
N LYS A 395 26.88 -5.35 23.85
CA LYS A 395 25.54 -5.50 24.46
C LYS A 395 25.32 -4.65 25.72
N HIS A 396 26.36 -4.41 26.52
CA HIS A 396 26.33 -3.45 27.63
C HIS A 396 27.26 -2.30 27.29
N TYR A 397 26.74 -1.09 27.12
CA TYR A 397 27.53 0.03 26.66
C TYR A 397 27.44 1.24 27.59
N GLY A 398 28.60 1.79 27.94
CA GLY A 398 28.80 3.01 28.73
C GLY A 398 30.00 3.76 28.16
N ASP A 399 29.78 5.04 27.80
CA ASP A 399 30.69 5.97 27.08
C ASP A 399 31.37 5.37 25.84
N THR A 400 30.69 5.32 24.69
CA THR A 400 31.21 4.60 23.52
C THR A 400 31.90 5.48 22.49
N SER A 401 33.22 5.35 22.41
CA SER A 401 33.95 5.53 21.17
C SER A 401 33.59 4.43 20.15
N SER A 402 33.22 3.21 20.55
CA SER A 402 33.03 2.06 19.62
C SER A 402 31.86 2.16 18.63
N LEU A 403 30.66 2.60 19.03
CA LEU A 403 29.54 2.80 18.08
C LEU A 403 29.82 4.00 17.16
N GLN A 404 30.39 5.07 17.71
CA GLN A 404 30.77 6.23 16.91
C GLN A 404 31.90 5.90 15.93
N GLU A 405 32.91 5.14 16.35
CA GLU A 405 33.98 4.60 15.50
C GLU A 405 33.41 3.72 14.39
N LEU A 406 32.44 2.87 14.71
CA LEU A 406 31.76 2.03 13.72
C LEU A 406 30.97 2.87 12.70
N LEU A 407 30.21 3.87 13.15
CA LEU A 407 29.53 4.81 12.26
C LEU A 407 30.54 5.56 11.37
N ASN A 408 31.70 5.92 11.92
CA ASN A 408 32.78 6.62 11.20
C ASN A 408 33.65 5.70 10.33
N SER A 409 33.41 4.39 10.34
CA SER A 409 34.28 3.41 9.65
C SER A 409 34.13 3.39 8.13
N GLY A 410 33.19 4.15 7.58
CA GLY A 410 32.88 4.19 6.14
C GLY A 410 31.94 3.08 5.66
N LYS A 411 31.44 2.23 6.57
CA LYS A 411 30.42 1.21 6.27
C LYS A 411 29.09 1.86 5.91
N SER A 412 28.44 1.37 4.86
CA SER A 412 27.14 1.87 4.41
C SER A 412 25.99 1.37 5.28
N THR A 413 26.13 0.16 5.85
CA THR A 413 25.10 -0.49 6.66
C THR A 413 25.65 -0.83 8.03
N ILE A 414 25.04 -0.29 9.09
CA ILE A 414 25.32 -0.68 10.47
C ILE A 414 24.21 -1.61 10.95
N TYR A 415 24.57 -2.78 11.48
CA TYR A 415 23.58 -3.73 11.96
C TYR A 415 23.82 -4.16 13.40
N PHE A 416 22.70 -4.44 14.07
CA PHE A 416 22.63 -4.97 15.41
C PHE A 416 22.15 -6.42 15.29
N PRO A 417 23.02 -7.42 15.46
CA PRO A 417 22.59 -8.81 15.60
C PRO A 417 21.47 -8.93 16.61
N PHE A 418 20.45 -9.72 16.28
CA PHE A 418 19.26 -9.87 17.10
C PHE A 418 19.60 -10.11 18.58
N GLY A 419 19.15 -9.17 19.44
CA GLY A 419 19.41 -9.25 20.87
C GLY A 419 18.88 -8.08 21.68
N GLY A 420 19.13 -8.15 22.99
CA GLY A 420 18.95 -7.04 23.90
C GLY A 420 20.25 -6.26 24.06
N TYR A 421 20.16 -4.94 23.90
CA TYR A 421 21.24 -3.98 24.09
C TYR A 421 20.87 -3.07 25.25
N PHE A 422 21.85 -2.71 26.07
CA PHE A 422 21.63 -2.06 27.35
C PHE A 422 22.50 -0.83 27.53
N SER A 423 21.87 0.29 27.87
CA SER A 423 22.55 1.51 28.33
C SER A 423 21.99 2.01 29.64
N TYR A 424 22.87 2.39 30.57
CA TYR A 424 22.44 3.01 31.81
C TYR A 424 21.84 4.41 31.61
N ASN A 425 22.29 5.17 30.60
CA ASN A 425 21.82 6.52 30.25
C ASN A 425 21.57 6.62 28.74
N GLU A 426 20.75 7.58 28.29
CA GLU A 426 20.63 7.86 26.86
C GLU A 426 21.99 8.22 26.25
N ARG A 427 22.32 7.63 25.10
CA ARG A 427 23.57 7.90 24.39
C ARG A 427 23.33 8.50 23.03
N ALA A 428 23.94 9.66 22.80
CA ALA A 428 23.89 10.34 21.52
C ALA A 428 25.13 9.99 20.67
N VAL A 429 24.90 9.71 19.39
CA VAL A 429 25.94 9.47 18.38
C VAL A 429 25.57 10.18 17.08
N THR A 430 26.56 10.69 16.35
CA THR A 430 26.34 11.34 15.05
C THR A 430 26.39 10.32 13.93
N VAL A 431 25.47 10.44 12.97
CA VAL A 431 25.40 9.53 11.82
C VAL A 431 25.95 10.23 10.58
N PRO A 432 27.10 9.79 10.04
CA PRO A 432 27.69 10.40 8.85
C PRO A 432 26.93 10.05 7.58
N ALA A 433 27.14 10.84 6.51
CA ALA A 433 26.55 10.63 5.18
C ALA A 433 26.89 9.27 4.56
N SER A 434 28.05 8.70 4.90
CA SER A 434 28.49 7.39 4.45
C SER A 434 27.57 6.25 4.90
N VAL A 435 26.94 6.37 6.08
CA VAL A 435 25.99 5.38 6.59
C VAL A 435 24.63 5.64 5.95
N LYS A 436 24.13 4.68 5.18
CA LYS A 436 22.84 4.73 4.49
C LYS A 436 21.75 3.93 5.23
N ARG A 437 22.14 2.93 6.01
CA ARG A 437 21.19 2.07 6.74
C ARG A 437 21.67 1.69 8.13
N ILE A 438 20.77 1.73 9.10
CA ILE A 438 20.95 1.21 10.47
C ILE A 438 19.81 0.25 10.75
N VAL A 439 20.11 -1.04 10.96
CA VAL A 439 19.09 -2.10 11.09
C VAL A 439 19.22 -2.89 12.38
N GLY A 440 18.10 -3.05 13.08
CA GLY A 440 18.01 -3.70 14.38
C GLY A 440 17.69 -5.20 14.35
N PHE A 441 17.13 -5.73 13.26
CA PHE A 441 16.67 -7.11 13.17
C PHE A 441 15.81 -7.57 14.37
N SER A 442 14.85 -6.73 14.75
CA SER A 442 13.97 -6.86 15.93
C SER A 442 14.67 -6.78 17.30
N SER A 443 15.91 -6.30 17.34
CA SER A 443 16.63 -6.01 18.59
C SER A 443 15.93 -4.94 19.42
N VAL A 444 16.11 -5.02 20.73
CA VAL A 444 15.59 -4.03 21.69
C VAL A 444 16.76 -3.31 22.36
N VAL A 445 16.59 -2.00 22.58
CA VAL A 445 17.57 -1.19 23.29
C VAL A 445 16.93 -0.68 24.58
N ASN A 446 17.39 -1.18 25.72
CA ASN A 446 16.83 -0.85 27.03
C ASN A 446 17.71 0.13 27.81
N GLY A 447 17.04 0.89 28.68
CA GLY A 447 17.61 1.48 29.89
C GLY A 447 17.91 0.41 30.95
N ASP A 448 18.15 0.84 32.21
CA ASP A 448 18.36 -0.10 33.30
C ASP A 448 17.25 -1.16 33.48
N ALA A 449 17.50 -2.21 34.28
CA ALA A 449 16.56 -3.33 34.46
C ALA A 449 15.18 -2.91 35.02
N LYS A 450 14.99 -1.64 35.41
CA LYS A 450 13.72 -1.07 35.88
C LYS A 450 13.14 -0.02 34.92
N GLY A 451 13.87 0.36 33.86
CA GLY A 451 13.45 1.36 32.88
C GLY A 451 13.39 2.79 33.44
N GLU A 452 13.95 3.04 34.63
CA GLU A 452 13.75 4.29 35.39
C GLU A 452 14.66 5.44 34.91
N ASN A 453 15.79 5.14 34.25
CA ASN A 453 16.85 6.13 33.94
C ASN A 453 16.92 6.60 32.47
N GLY A 454 15.91 6.32 31.64
CA GLY A 454 15.82 6.94 30.31
C GLY A 454 16.91 6.55 29.30
N GLY A 455 17.51 5.36 29.44
CA GLY A 455 18.51 4.82 28.50
C GLY A 455 18.02 4.64 27.06
N GLY A 456 18.95 4.40 26.13
CA GLY A 456 18.65 4.24 24.69
C GLY A 456 19.78 4.76 23.80
N ILE A 457 19.55 4.77 22.49
CA ILE A 457 20.45 5.39 21.50
C ILE A 457 19.71 6.54 20.81
N ARG A 458 20.32 7.72 20.79
CA ARG A 458 19.90 8.88 20.00
C ARG A 458 20.85 9.05 18.83
N PHE A 459 20.35 8.79 17.63
CA PHE A 459 21.04 9.08 16.38
C PHE A 459 20.83 10.55 16.00
N ILE A 460 21.91 11.32 15.96
CA ILE A 460 21.94 12.71 15.54
C ILE A 460 22.32 12.77 14.06
N VAL A 461 21.39 13.25 13.22
CA VAL A 461 21.57 13.34 11.77
C VAL A 461 21.72 14.81 11.39
N GLU A 462 22.95 15.30 11.47
CA GLU A 462 23.30 16.71 11.24
C GLU A 462 24.15 16.96 9.99
N GLU A 463 24.64 15.90 9.33
CA GLU A 463 25.31 16.01 8.04
C GLU A 463 24.30 15.97 6.89
N ASN A 464 24.40 16.92 5.95
CA ASN A 464 23.55 16.94 4.76
C ASN A 464 23.97 15.85 3.77
N ALA A 465 22.99 15.18 3.17
CA ALA A 465 23.17 14.30 2.02
C ALA A 465 21.88 14.21 1.22
N THR A 466 21.96 13.91 -0.08
CA THR A 466 20.77 13.62 -0.90
C THR A 466 20.28 12.20 -0.69
N GLU A 467 21.19 11.28 -0.39
CA GLU A 467 20.88 9.87 -0.10
C GLU A 467 20.18 9.74 1.27
N PRO A 468 18.98 9.12 1.30
CA PRO A 468 18.25 8.91 2.55
C PRO A 468 19.02 8.05 3.55
N LEU A 469 18.86 8.34 4.84
CA LEU A 469 19.21 7.42 5.93
C LEU A 469 18.00 6.56 6.30
N ILE A 470 18.15 5.24 6.31
CA ILE A 470 17.11 4.31 6.75
C ILE A 470 17.46 3.77 8.14
N ILE A 471 16.54 3.92 9.10
CA ILE A 471 16.66 3.36 10.46
C ILE A 471 15.46 2.43 10.70
N GLU A 472 15.71 1.14 10.88
CA GLU A 472 14.60 0.17 10.89
C GLU A 472 14.78 -1.04 11.80
N GLN A 473 13.65 -1.72 12.05
CA GLN A 473 13.58 -3.01 12.75
C GLN A 473 14.12 -2.98 14.17
N PHE A 474 13.90 -1.87 14.89
CA PHE A 474 14.17 -1.80 16.32
C PHE A 474 12.87 -1.96 17.10
N GLY A 475 12.89 -2.88 18.06
CA GLY A 475 11.72 -3.12 18.87
C GLY A 475 11.30 -1.89 19.67
N TYR A 476 12.26 -1.20 20.29
CA TYR A 476 12.14 0.11 20.94
C TYR A 476 13.53 0.59 21.39
N GLY A 477 13.61 1.82 21.91
CA GLY A 477 14.81 2.39 22.52
C GLY A 477 15.70 3.23 21.61
N ILE A 478 15.23 3.48 20.39
CA ILE A 478 15.89 4.34 19.41
C ILE A 478 15.21 5.71 19.35
N LYS A 479 16.02 6.76 19.34
CA LYS A 479 15.61 8.14 19.12
C LYS A 479 16.37 8.70 17.93
N VAL A 480 15.72 9.56 17.16
CA VAL A 480 16.30 10.20 15.99
C VAL A 480 16.14 11.71 16.15
N GLU A 481 17.27 12.41 16.10
CA GLU A 481 17.34 13.87 16.12
C GLU A 481 17.76 14.34 14.73
N HIS A 482 16.78 14.82 13.94
CA HIS A 482 16.96 15.21 12.54
C HIS A 482 17.28 16.71 12.46
N LYS A 483 18.51 17.05 12.09
CA LYS A 483 19.06 18.42 12.12
C LYS A 483 19.62 18.91 10.78
N SER A 484 19.36 18.20 9.70
CA SER A 484 19.92 18.46 8.38
C SER A 484 18.85 18.31 7.30
N ALA A 485 19.15 18.69 6.06
CA ALA A 485 18.24 18.50 4.93
C ALA A 485 18.21 17.04 4.41
N ARG A 486 18.98 16.14 5.04
CA ARG A 486 19.11 14.74 4.61
C ARG A 486 17.81 13.97 4.83
N PRO A 487 17.21 13.34 3.81
CA PRO A 487 15.99 12.56 4.02
C PRO A 487 16.20 11.40 5.02
N ILE A 488 15.20 11.11 5.84
CA ILE A 488 15.22 10.00 6.80
C ILE A 488 13.99 9.11 6.61
N ALA A 489 14.18 7.79 6.59
CA ALA A 489 13.11 6.81 6.72
C ALA A 489 13.23 6.04 8.04
N ILE A 490 12.14 5.99 8.81
CA ILE A 490 12.01 5.21 10.03
C ILE A 490 10.98 4.10 9.82
N LYS A 491 11.36 2.84 10.06
CA LYS A 491 10.52 1.70 9.68
C LYS A 491 10.46 0.60 10.74
N HIS A 492 9.30 -0.06 10.84
CA HIS A 492 9.12 -1.34 11.53
C HIS A 492 9.58 -1.35 12.99
N GLY A 493 9.00 -0.51 13.84
CA GLY A 493 9.48 -0.42 15.22
C GLY A 493 8.87 0.68 16.06
N ALA A 494 9.42 0.85 17.26
CA ALA A 494 9.04 1.93 18.16
C ALA A 494 10.18 2.95 18.31
N PHE A 495 9.87 4.21 18.02
CA PHE A 495 10.86 5.28 17.90
C PHE A 495 10.42 6.55 18.63
N GLN A 496 11.39 7.42 18.92
CA GLN A 496 11.14 8.84 19.18
C GLN A 496 11.84 9.66 18.10
N TYR A 497 11.22 10.76 17.69
CA TYR A 497 11.74 11.60 16.63
C TYR A 497 11.60 13.07 17.00
N THR A 498 12.65 13.84 16.76
CA THR A 498 12.63 15.30 16.83
C THR A 498 13.24 15.90 15.56
N ALA A 499 12.67 17.02 15.12
CA ALA A 499 13.15 17.77 13.96
C ALA A 499 13.57 19.19 14.39
N ALA A 500 14.79 19.58 14.03
CA ALA A 500 15.22 20.97 14.07
C ALA A 500 14.73 21.73 12.83
N PRO A 501 14.74 23.08 12.83
CA PRO A 501 14.52 23.85 11.60
C PRO A 501 15.42 23.36 10.47
N ASN A 502 14.90 23.29 9.25
CA ASN A 502 15.55 22.74 8.05
C ASN A 502 15.71 21.21 8.01
N ALA A 503 15.08 20.46 8.92
CA ALA A 503 14.97 19.01 8.79
C ALA A 503 14.38 18.63 7.43
N GLY A 504 15.02 17.68 6.74
CA GLY A 504 14.60 17.18 5.44
C GLY A 504 13.36 16.28 5.51
N ASP A 505 13.04 15.69 4.35
CA ASP A 505 11.93 14.76 4.17
C ASP A 505 11.98 13.61 5.20
N LEU A 506 10.82 13.25 5.76
CA LEU A 506 10.66 12.15 6.70
C LEU A 506 9.66 11.12 6.15
N TYR A 507 10.07 9.85 6.16
CA TYR A 507 9.23 8.72 5.81
C TYR A 507 9.00 7.84 7.04
N ILE A 508 7.75 7.47 7.30
CA ILE A 508 7.34 6.65 8.44
C ILE A 508 6.60 5.43 7.91
N GLU A 509 7.03 4.23 8.29
CA GLU A 509 6.42 2.98 7.81
C GLU A 509 6.31 1.93 8.93
N ASP A 510 5.08 1.60 9.35
CA ASP A 510 4.83 0.61 10.42
C ASP A 510 5.55 0.97 11.73
N VAL A 511 5.14 2.10 12.33
CA VAL A 511 5.85 2.71 13.47
C VAL A 511 4.91 3.06 14.62
N VAL A 512 5.33 2.72 15.84
CA VAL A 512 4.83 3.39 17.06
C VAL A 512 5.75 4.55 17.39
N MET A 513 5.20 5.75 17.52
CA MET A 513 5.99 6.92 17.92
C MET A 513 5.15 7.88 18.74
N GLY A 514 5.79 8.52 19.73
CA GLY A 514 5.16 9.55 20.56
C GLY A 514 4.84 10.82 19.78
N ASN A 515 4.48 11.88 20.52
CA ASN A 515 4.11 13.16 19.92
C ASN A 515 5.20 13.68 18.99
N PHE A 516 4.79 14.17 17.84
CA PHE A 516 5.68 14.62 16.78
C PHE A 516 5.30 16.03 16.32
N ARG A 517 6.30 16.91 16.19
CA ARG A 517 6.16 18.27 15.69
C ARG A 517 6.97 18.45 14.41
N MET A 518 6.29 18.77 13.32
CA MET A 518 6.87 19.10 12.02
C MET A 518 7.32 20.56 11.99
N GLN A 519 8.30 20.83 11.13
CA GLN A 519 8.78 22.17 10.83
C GLN A 519 8.25 22.66 9.47
N ALA A 520 8.26 23.97 9.23
CA ALA A 520 7.56 24.61 8.11
C ALA A 520 8.01 24.17 6.71
N SER A 521 9.22 23.64 6.54
CA SER A 521 9.72 23.17 5.25
C SER A 521 9.70 21.64 5.11
N GLN A 522 9.17 20.93 6.11
CA GLN A 522 9.29 19.50 6.17
C GLN A 522 8.14 18.81 5.42
N ASN A 523 8.49 17.83 4.58
CA ASN A 523 7.51 16.90 4.03
C ASN A 523 7.55 15.58 4.79
N VAL A 524 6.38 15.03 5.10
CA VAL A 524 6.23 13.77 5.84
C VAL A 524 5.27 12.86 5.10
N TRP A 525 5.70 11.62 4.83
CA TRP A 525 4.85 10.55 4.31
C TRP A 525 4.78 9.41 5.31
N ALA A 526 3.59 9.10 5.81
CA ALA A 526 3.38 8.03 6.79
C ALA A 526 2.47 6.91 6.26
N ARG A 527 2.93 5.68 6.42
CA ARG A 527 2.21 4.42 6.11
C ARG A 527 2.09 3.62 7.38
N GLN A 528 0.89 3.55 7.93
CA GLN A 528 0.61 3.02 9.26
C GLN A 528 1.49 3.68 10.34
N TYR A 529 0.90 4.65 11.04
CA TYR A 529 1.48 5.30 12.19
C TYR A 529 0.59 5.05 13.42
N ASN A 530 1.18 4.59 14.53
CA ASN A 530 0.50 4.46 15.81
C ASN A 530 1.04 5.47 16.83
N ASN A 531 0.16 6.24 17.46
CA ASN A 531 0.51 7.16 18.55
C ASN A 531 -0.41 6.99 19.76
N GLU A 532 0.16 6.63 20.91
CA GLU A 532 -0.59 6.38 22.16
C GLU A 532 -0.22 7.35 23.30
N SER A 533 0.47 8.43 22.97
CA SER A 533 0.97 9.40 23.93
C SER A 533 -0.10 10.42 24.33
N LYS A 534 0.01 11.00 25.54
CA LYS A 534 -0.80 12.16 25.93
C LYS A 534 -0.31 13.43 25.23
N GLY A 535 -1.17 14.43 25.07
CA GLY A 535 -0.92 15.69 24.36
C GLY A 535 -1.25 15.62 22.87
N THR A 536 -1.10 16.74 22.15
CA THR A 536 -1.31 16.79 20.70
C THR A 536 -0.40 15.79 20.00
N LYS A 537 -0.98 14.84 19.27
CA LYS A 537 -0.25 13.69 18.70
C LYS A 537 0.67 14.16 17.57
N ILE A 538 0.15 14.99 16.66
CA ILE A 538 0.90 15.56 15.55
C ILE A 538 0.65 17.07 15.47
N VAL A 539 1.73 17.85 15.47
CA VAL A 539 1.68 19.29 15.19
C VAL A 539 2.36 19.54 13.84
N ASN A 540 1.57 19.86 12.82
CA ASN A 540 2.07 20.32 11.53
C ASN A 540 2.20 21.85 11.51
N ASN A 541 3.39 22.36 11.82
CA ASN A 541 3.67 23.79 11.84
C ASN A 541 4.28 24.25 10.50
N GLY A 542 3.43 24.32 9.46
CA GLY A 542 3.78 24.87 8.15
C GLY A 542 4.25 23.85 7.08
N GLY A 543 4.43 22.58 7.43
CA GLY A 543 4.92 21.54 6.51
C GLY A 543 3.82 20.83 5.70
N ASN A 544 4.21 19.84 4.91
CA ASN A 544 3.29 18.97 4.15
C ASN A 544 3.24 17.58 4.79
N LEU A 545 2.06 17.19 5.29
CA LEU A 545 1.83 15.93 5.97
C LEU A 545 0.87 15.06 5.18
N TRP A 546 1.33 13.89 4.75
CA TRP A 546 0.51 12.89 4.08
C TRP A 546 0.52 11.58 4.87
N ILE A 547 -0.67 11.05 5.19
CA ILE A 547 -0.84 9.84 6.02
C ILE A 547 -1.85 8.90 5.37
N LEU A 548 -1.43 7.66 5.05
CA LEU A 548 -2.31 6.59 4.55
C LEU A 548 -2.94 5.71 5.64
N GLY A 549 -2.34 5.70 6.82
CA GLY A 549 -2.78 4.83 7.90
C GLY A 549 -2.37 5.43 9.22
N LEU A 550 -3.35 5.64 10.10
CA LEU A 550 -3.11 6.14 11.45
C LEU A 550 -3.96 5.34 12.44
N LYS A 551 -3.44 5.24 13.65
CA LYS A 551 -4.22 4.87 14.83
C LYS A 551 -3.71 5.69 15.99
N THR A 552 -4.63 6.27 16.76
CA THR A 552 -4.29 7.05 17.96
C THR A 552 -5.01 6.55 19.19
N GLU A 553 -4.38 6.75 20.35
CA GLU A 553 -5.00 6.59 21.66
C GLU A 553 -4.84 7.81 22.55
N ARG A 554 -5.58 7.79 23.67
CA ARG A 554 -5.74 8.87 24.63
C ARG A 554 -6.59 10.02 24.06
N PRO A 555 -7.28 10.77 24.93
CA PRO A 555 -7.83 12.07 24.53
C PRO A 555 -6.69 13.03 24.14
N ASP A 556 -7.03 14.27 23.78
CA ASP A 556 -6.17 15.31 23.18
C ASP A 556 -6.19 15.33 21.64
N THR A 557 -5.85 16.47 21.06
CA THR A 557 -5.87 16.70 19.61
C THR A 557 -5.05 15.66 18.84
N VAL A 558 -5.64 15.07 17.81
CA VAL A 558 -4.99 14.11 16.91
C VAL A 558 -4.00 14.85 16.02
N ILE A 559 -4.47 15.84 15.25
CA ILE A 559 -3.61 16.66 14.39
C ILE A 559 -3.98 18.12 14.52
N GLU A 560 -2.97 18.95 14.73
CA GLU A 560 -3.06 20.40 14.68
C GLU A 560 -2.21 20.89 13.49
N THR A 561 -2.83 21.62 12.56
CA THR A 561 -2.13 22.23 11.42
C THR A 561 -2.20 23.75 11.52
N THR A 562 -1.03 24.39 11.49
CA THR A 562 -0.85 25.83 11.64
C THR A 562 0.13 26.38 10.60
N SER A 563 0.25 27.70 10.54
CA SER A 563 1.31 28.39 9.78
C SER A 563 1.31 28.06 8.29
N GLY A 564 0.14 27.88 7.68
CA GLY A 564 -0.02 27.57 6.25
C GLY A 564 0.29 26.11 5.88
N GLY A 565 0.49 25.24 6.87
CA GLY A 565 0.79 23.82 6.63
C GLY A 565 -0.34 23.10 5.88
N LYS A 566 -0.03 21.98 5.25
CA LYS A 566 -0.99 21.14 4.54
C LYS A 566 -1.00 19.74 5.12
N THR A 567 -2.17 19.24 5.48
CA THR A 567 -2.34 17.89 6.05
C THR A 567 -3.40 17.12 5.29
N GLU A 568 -3.00 16.00 4.70
CA GLU A 568 -3.90 15.01 4.11
C GLU A 568 -3.85 13.71 4.92
N LEU A 569 -5.01 13.30 5.45
CA LEU A 569 -5.19 12.08 6.23
C LEU A 569 -6.18 11.16 5.51
N LEU A 570 -5.74 9.98 5.12
CA LEU A 570 -6.46 9.04 4.26
C LEU A 570 -6.63 7.70 4.99
N GLY A 571 -7.74 7.50 5.69
CA GLY A 571 -8.06 6.22 6.31
C GLY A 571 -7.29 5.98 7.62
N THR A 572 -8.02 5.95 8.72
CA THR A 572 -7.44 5.78 10.06
C THR A 572 -8.54 5.43 11.04
N LEU A 573 -8.16 4.83 12.16
CA LEU A 573 -9.05 4.63 13.28
C LEU A 573 -8.58 5.44 14.50
N ILE A 574 -9.38 6.43 14.87
CA ILE A 574 -9.17 7.25 16.06
C ILE A 574 -9.82 6.55 17.27
N TYR A 575 -9.02 6.20 18.27
CA TYR A 575 -9.45 5.38 19.41
C TYR A 575 -8.94 5.92 20.75
N PRO A 576 -9.61 6.91 21.37
CA PRO A 576 -9.13 7.53 22.62
C PRO A 576 -8.92 6.60 23.83
N SER A 577 -9.45 5.37 23.78
CA SER A 577 -9.26 4.26 24.72
C SER A 577 -9.70 4.47 26.17
N ARG A 578 -10.16 5.67 26.55
CA ARG A 578 -10.77 5.99 27.85
C ARG A 578 -11.72 7.18 27.77
N ALA A 579 -12.48 7.39 28.85
CA ALA A 579 -13.37 8.54 28.98
C ALA A 579 -12.57 9.84 29.06
N PHE A 580 -13.13 10.89 28.46
CA PHE A 580 -12.62 12.25 28.51
C PHE A 580 -13.08 12.91 29.81
N SER A 581 -12.22 13.73 30.41
CA SER A 581 -12.65 14.70 31.42
C SER A 581 -13.48 15.83 30.77
N ASP A 582 -14.18 16.61 31.59
CA ASP A 582 -14.94 17.79 31.11
C ASP A 582 -14.03 18.81 30.41
N GLU A 583 -12.77 18.91 30.84
CA GLU A 583 -11.75 19.74 30.19
C GLU A 583 -11.32 19.14 28.85
N GLU A 584 -11.05 17.83 28.80
CA GLU A 584 -10.65 17.14 27.57
C GLU A 584 -11.74 17.16 26.50
N GLN A 585 -13.02 17.22 26.90
CA GLN A 585 -14.15 17.36 25.98
C GLN A 585 -14.17 18.68 25.21
N GLN A 586 -13.42 19.69 25.66
CA GLN A 586 -13.27 20.97 24.94
C GLN A 586 -12.23 20.89 23.80
N ASN A 587 -11.43 19.83 23.76
CA ASN A 587 -10.42 19.64 22.72
C ASN A 587 -11.05 19.08 21.44
N ALA A 588 -10.69 19.66 20.29
CA ALA A 588 -11.06 19.12 18.99
C ALA A 588 -10.15 17.95 18.60
N ALA A 589 -10.69 16.95 17.90
CA ALA A 589 -9.86 15.88 17.34
C ALA A 589 -8.88 16.43 16.30
N PHE A 590 -9.35 17.31 15.42
CA PHE A 590 -8.54 17.97 14.40
C PHE A 590 -8.66 19.48 14.50
N VAL A 591 -7.52 20.17 14.41
CA VAL A 591 -7.44 21.62 14.51
C VAL A 591 -6.74 22.18 13.28
N ASN A 592 -7.36 23.15 12.63
CA ASN A 592 -6.85 23.80 11.43
C ASN A 592 -6.87 25.32 11.59
N ARG A 593 -5.71 25.97 11.66
CA ARG A 593 -5.63 27.44 11.84
C ARG A 593 -4.93 28.08 10.66
N ASP A 594 -5.68 28.81 9.83
CA ASP A 594 -5.17 29.50 8.64
C ASP A 594 -4.24 28.61 7.77
N SER A 595 -4.58 27.32 7.71
CA SER A 595 -3.82 26.24 7.05
C SER A 595 -4.72 25.32 6.21
N SER A 596 -4.22 24.22 5.67
CA SER A 596 -4.97 23.34 4.76
C SER A 596 -5.13 21.92 5.32
N MET A 597 -6.35 21.38 5.27
CA MET A 597 -6.62 20.00 5.66
C MET A 597 -7.61 19.30 4.72
N SER A 598 -7.34 18.02 4.43
CA SER A 598 -8.34 17.06 3.96
C SER A 598 -8.29 15.78 4.81
N LEU A 599 -9.43 15.34 5.33
CA LEU A 599 -9.49 14.26 6.33
C LEU A 599 -10.50 13.20 5.94
N ILE A 600 -10.07 11.94 5.95
CA ILE A 600 -10.91 10.74 5.83
C ILE A 600 -10.53 9.83 6.98
N TYR A 601 -11.47 9.57 7.88
CA TYR A 601 -11.18 8.82 9.09
C TYR A 601 -12.41 8.15 9.70
N SER A 602 -12.14 7.18 10.55
CA SER A 602 -13.10 6.45 11.34
C SER A 602 -12.83 6.68 12.82
N THR A 603 -13.87 6.75 13.65
CA THR A 603 -13.71 6.69 15.11
C THR A 603 -14.21 5.35 15.63
N SER A 604 -13.57 4.83 16.67
CA SER A 604 -14.12 3.71 17.44
C SER A 604 -14.04 4.05 18.93
N SER A 605 -15.07 3.69 19.66
CA SER A 605 -15.22 4.01 21.07
C SER A 605 -15.97 2.87 21.76
N TYR A 606 -15.38 2.32 22.83
CA TYR A 606 -15.93 1.17 23.57
C TYR A 606 -16.30 1.52 25.01
N CYS A 607 -16.46 2.81 25.29
CA CYS A 607 -16.87 3.31 26.60
C CYS A 607 -17.68 4.59 26.47
N ASP A 608 -18.51 4.85 27.49
CA ASP A 608 -19.29 6.08 27.56
C ASP A 608 -18.33 7.29 27.66
N ASN A 609 -18.67 8.37 26.96
CA ASN A 609 -17.90 9.61 26.96
C ASN A 609 -16.45 9.47 26.43
N CYS A 610 -16.20 8.48 25.56
CA CYS A 610 -14.88 8.19 24.98
C CYS A 610 -14.76 8.61 23.50
N ALA A 611 -15.53 9.61 23.09
CA ALA A 611 -15.51 10.20 21.76
C ALA A 611 -15.38 11.72 21.88
N TYR A 612 -14.70 12.33 20.90
CA TYR A 612 -14.56 13.77 20.84
C TYR A 612 -15.92 14.43 20.61
N ALA A 613 -16.29 15.39 21.47
CA ALA A 613 -17.45 16.24 21.22
C ALA A 613 -17.26 17.16 20.00
N ILE A 614 -16.02 17.62 19.78
CA ILE A 614 -15.64 18.47 18.65
C ILE A 614 -14.77 17.65 17.71
N GLN A 615 -15.26 17.38 16.50
CA GLN A 615 -14.53 16.60 15.50
C GLN A 615 -13.47 17.44 14.81
N VAL A 616 -13.85 18.63 14.35
CA VAL A 616 -12.94 19.57 13.68
C VAL A 616 -13.16 20.97 14.24
N GLU A 617 -12.09 21.68 14.56
CA GLU A 617 -12.07 23.12 14.83
C GLU A 617 -11.26 23.80 13.74
N GLU A 618 -11.86 24.74 13.01
CA GLU A 618 -11.21 25.48 11.94
C GLU A 618 -11.26 26.99 12.22
N THR A 619 -10.12 27.65 12.10
CA THR A 619 -9.99 29.11 12.17
C THR A 619 -9.55 29.66 10.81
N ARG A 620 -10.31 30.64 10.30
CA ARG A 620 -10.02 31.42 9.09
C ARG A 620 -10.15 32.89 9.37
N ASP A 621 -9.09 33.65 9.11
CA ASP A 621 -9.09 35.11 9.19
C ASP A 621 -9.66 35.62 10.54
N GLY A 622 -9.30 34.93 11.63
CA GLY A 622 -9.75 35.23 12.99
C GLY A 622 -11.16 34.72 13.37
N GLN A 623 -11.92 34.10 12.45
CA GLN A 623 -13.18 33.43 12.75
C GLN A 623 -12.97 31.95 13.01
N THR A 624 -13.52 31.41 14.10
CA THR A 624 -13.45 29.98 14.43
C THR A 624 -14.82 29.32 14.31
N ARG A 625 -14.88 28.16 13.66
CA ARG A 625 -16.06 27.30 13.54
C ARG A 625 -15.71 25.88 13.99
N LYS A 626 -16.73 25.11 14.37
CA LYS A 626 -16.57 23.74 14.89
C LYS A 626 -17.54 22.80 14.22
N LEU A 627 -17.06 21.62 13.83
CA LEU A 627 -17.89 20.50 13.43
C LEU A 627 -18.12 19.62 14.66
N MET A 628 -19.36 19.52 15.09
CA MET A 628 -19.71 18.79 16.31
C MET A 628 -19.94 17.31 16.02
N SER A 629 -19.72 16.46 17.02
CA SER A 629 -19.97 15.01 16.91
C SER A 629 -21.44 14.68 16.62
N SER A 630 -22.37 15.57 16.97
CA SER A 630 -23.80 15.46 16.62
C SER A 630 -24.09 15.55 15.11
N GLU A 631 -23.15 16.10 14.33
CA GLU A 631 -23.23 16.25 12.88
C GLU A 631 -22.37 15.20 12.15
N PHE A 632 -21.64 14.38 12.90
CA PHE A 632 -20.65 13.44 12.41
C PHE A 632 -21.25 12.04 12.20
N PRO A 633 -21.09 11.43 11.01
CA PRO A 633 -21.69 10.13 10.69
C PRO A 633 -20.95 8.91 11.30
N GLY A 634 -20.04 9.10 12.26
CA GLY A 634 -19.20 8.03 12.83
C GLY A 634 -18.01 7.61 11.94
N ARG A 635 -18.11 7.90 10.65
CA ARG A 635 -17.13 7.60 9.59
C ARG A 635 -17.05 8.81 8.66
N MET A 636 -15.97 9.60 8.71
CA MET A 636 -15.79 10.77 7.84
C MET A 636 -15.48 10.31 6.41
N PRO A 637 -16.38 10.50 5.44
CA PRO A 637 -16.09 10.15 4.04
C PRO A 637 -15.10 11.12 3.40
N LEU A 638 -15.25 12.43 3.68
CA LEU A 638 -14.28 13.48 3.37
C LEU A 638 -14.63 14.78 4.12
N TYR A 639 -13.67 15.33 4.86
CA TYR A 639 -13.68 16.71 5.33
C TYR A 639 -12.66 17.54 4.52
N VAL A 640 -13.02 18.75 4.14
CA VAL A 640 -12.16 19.70 3.40
C VAL A 640 -12.17 21.07 4.08
N GLY A 641 -10.99 21.48 4.54
CA GLY A 641 -10.75 22.75 5.21
C GLY A 641 -9.52 23.41 4.62
N TYR A 642 -9.66 24.03 3.46
CA TYR A 642 -8.58 24.78 2.84
C TYR A 642 -9.14 25.79 1.86
N LYS A 643 -8.42 26.90 1.71
CA LYS A 643 -8.61 27.79 0.58
C LYS A 643 -7.75 27.26 -0.54
N GLU A 644 -8.31 27.12 -1.74
CA GLU A 644 -7.47 27.28 -2.91
C GLU A 644 -6.84 28.67 -2.76
N ALA A 645 -5.50 28.74 -2.73
CA ALA A 645 -4.90 29.99 -3.18
C ALA A 645 -5.45 30.24 -4.60
N ASP A 646 -5.48 31.48 -5.09
CA ASP A 646 -5.71 31.76 -6.51
C ASP A 646 -4.57 31.16 -7.35
N VAL A 647 -4.41 29.83 -7.31
CA VAL A 647 -3.53 29.03 -8.11
C VAL A 647 -4.25 28.98 -9.44
N GLN A 648 -3.83 29.88 -10.31
CA GLN A 648 -4.04 29.74 -11.73
C GLN A 648 -3.73 28.27 -12.09
N ASN A 649 -4.76 27.56 -12.56
CA ASN A 649 -4.64 26.21 -13.13
C ASN A 649 -3.39 26.17 -14.02
N SER A 650 -2.54 25.15 -13.86
CA SER A 650 -1.33 25.04 -14.69
C SER A 650 -1.71 24.31 -15.97
N ALA A 651 -1.30 24.84 -17.12
CA ALA A 651 -1.53 24.16 -18.39
C ALA A 651 -0.79 22.80 -18.41
N PRO A 652 -1.33 21.78 -19.11
CA PRO A 652 -0.72 20.46 -19.16
C PRO A 652 0.68 20.51 -19.80
N SER A 653 1.49 19.47 -19.60
CA SER A 653 2.72 19.23 -20.37
C SER A 653 2.44 18.23 -21.48
N VAL A 654 3.08 18.38 -22.64
CA VAL A 654 2.97 17.46 -23.77
C VAL A 654 4.26 17.37 -24.58
N SER A 655 4.59 16.16 -25.03
CA SER A 655 5.70 15.93 -25.95
C SER A 655 5.39 14.80 -26.94
N ILE A 656 5.77 14.97 -28.20
CA ILE A 656 5.73 13.89 -29.19
C ILE A 656 6.89 12.93 -28.91
N THR A 657 6.58 11.65 -28.73
CA THR A 657 7.56 10.58 -28.46
C THR A 657 7.94 9.80 -29.73
N SER A 658 7.08 9.82 -30.75
CA SER A 658 7.34 9.28 -32.08
C SER A 658 6.55 10.07 -33.13
N PRO A 659 7.10 10.33 -34.34
CA PRO A 659 8.44 9.95 -34.80
C PRO A 659 9.55 10.76 -34.10
N ALA A 660 10.79 10.28 -34.18
CA ALA A 660 11.94 11.05 -33.71
C ALA A 660 12.23 12.23 -34.65
N ASP A 661 12.80 13.31 -34.10
CA ASP A 661 13.18 14.49 -34.87
C ASP A 661 14.22 14.15 -35.95
N GLY A 662 14.05 14.70 -37.15
CA GLY A 662 14.88 14.48 -38.33
C GLY A 662 14.61 13.17 -39.10
N THR A 663 13.60 12.39 -38.72
CA THR A 663 13.27 11.13 -39.42
C THR A 663 12.80 11.35 -40.85
N THR A 664 13.04 10.34 -41.70
CA THR A 664 12.67 10.37 -43.12
C THR A 664 11.71 9.25 -43.46
N HIS A 665 10.61 9.59 -44.14
CA HIS A 665 9.59 8.68 -44.64
C HIS A 665 9.46 8.80 -46.16
N THR A 666 8.66 7.92 -46.77
CA THR A 666 8.33 7.96 -48.21
C THR A 666 6.88 8.37 -48.45
N THR A 667 6.59 9.00 -49.58
CA THR A 667 5.23 9.40 -49.95
C THR A 667 4.26 8.22 -49.91
N GLY A 668 3.12 8.40 -49.24
CA GLY A 668 2.08 7.38 -49.07
C GLY A 668 2.32 6.40 -47.91
N GLU A 669 3.42 6.54 -47.18
CA GLU A 669 3.68 5.79 -45.95
C GLU A 669 2.75 6.28 -44.82
N LYS A 670 2.23 5.33 -44.03
CA LYS A 670 1.49 5.64 -42.80
C LYS A 670 2.48 6.07 -41.73
N ILE A 671 2.32 7.27 -41.18
CA ILE A 671 3.18 7.78 -40.10
C ILE A 671 2.38 7.80 -38.81
N THR A 672 2.76 6.95 -37.84
CA THR A 672 2.15 6.95 -36.51
C THR A 672 2.83 8.00 -35.64
N ILE A 673 2.03 8.94 -35.12
CA ILE A 673 2.47 9.99 -34.21
C ILE A 673 1.96 9.62 -32.82
N THR A 674 2.86 9.55 -31.84
CA THR A 674 2.52 9.27 -30.43
C THR A 674 2.95 10.43 -29.56
N ALA A 675 2.14 10.77 -28.56
CA ALA A 675 2.46 11.82 -27.60
C ALA A 675 2.20 11.40 -26.16
N GLU A 676 3.05 11.88 -25.26
CA GLU A 676 2.83 11.81 -23.82
C GLU A 676 2.38 13.18 -23.32
N ALA A 677 1.26 13.21 -22.61
CA ALA A 677 0.74 14.41 -21.99
C ALA A 677 0.36 14.16 -20.53
N THR A 678 0.71 15.08 -19.64
CA THR A 678 0.37 15.01 -18.21
C THR A 678 -0.01 16.38 -17.67
N ASP A 679 -0.91 16.41 -16.71
CA ASP A 679 -1.32 17.63 -16.00
C ASP A 679 -0.99 17.46 -14.51
N SER A 680 -0.39 18.49 -13.92
CA SER A 680 0.07 18.47 -12.53
C SER A 680 -1.02 18.70 -11.49
N ASP A 681 -2.10 19.36 -11.88
CA ASP A 681 -3.20 19.81 -11.01
C ASP A 681 -4.59 19.46 -11.57
N GLY A 682 -4.64 18.89 -12.77
CA GLY A 682 -5.84 18.41 -13.44
C GLY A 682 -5.64 17.08 -14.18
N ASN A 683 -6.38 16.90 -15.26
CA ASN A 683 -6.28 15.81 -16.20
C ASN A 683 -6.29 16.37 -17.62
N VAL A 684 -5.49 15.78 -18.50
CA VAL A 684 -5.55 16.05 -19.94
C VAL A 684 -6.87 15.50 -20.48
N THR A 685 -7.67 16.34 -21.13
CA THR A 685 -8.94 15.99 -21.76
C THR A 685 -8.78 15.58 -23.21
N SER A 686 -7.76 16.10 -23.90
CA SER A 686 -7.44 15.71 -25.27
C SER A 686 -6.02 16.08 -25.70
N VAL A 687 -5.54 15.43 -26.76
CA VAL A 687 -4.31 15.76 -27.47
C VAL A 687 -4.60 15.87 -28.97
N ALA A 688 -4.48 17.07 -29.53
CA ALA A 688 -4.59 17.33 -30.96
C ALA A 688 -3.21 17.29 -31.63
N PHE A 689 -3.11 16.68 -32.80
CA PHE A 689 -1.86 16.54 -33.56
C PHE A 689 -1.89 17.38 -34.84
N PHE A 690 -0.77 18.00 -35.19
CA PHE A 690 -0.64 18.94 -36.30
C PHE A 690 0.57 18.66 -37.18
N ALA A 691 0.48 19.02 -38.47
CA ALA A 691 1.62 19.18 -39.37
C ALA A 691 1.65 20.61 -39.90
N GLY A 692 2.56 21.44 -39.37
CA GLY A 692 2.50 22.90 -39.52
C GLY A 692 1.21 23.43 -38.89
N ASP A 693 0.47 24.25 -39.63
CA ASP A 693 -0.82 24.79 -39.16
C ASP A 693 -2.02 23.87 -39.43
N ASN A 694 -1.80 22.70 -40.06
CA ASN A 694 -2.88 21.78 -40.43
C ASN A 694 -3.10 20.74 -39.33
N GLN A 695 -4.26 20.78 -38.67
CA GLN A 695 -4.67 19.74 -37.72
C GLN A 695 -4.92 18.42 -38.45
N LEU A 696 -4.29 17.35 -37.95
CA LEU A 696 -4.37 16.02 -38.52
C LEU A 696 -5.45 15.18 -37.82
N GLY A 697 -5.67 15.39 -36.52
CA GLY A 697 -6.67 14.70 -35.71
C GLY A 697 -6.50 15.00 -34.22
N GLU A 698 -7.36 14.41 -33.39
CA GLU A 698 -7.38 14.58 -31.94
C GLU A 698 -7.70 13.25 -31.26
N ASP A 699 -6.95 12.94 -30.20
CA ASP A 699 -7.18 11.76 -29.36
C ASP A 699 -7.55 12.20 -27.94
N THR A 700 -8.58 11.56 -27.38
CA THR A 700 -9.11 11.87 -26.04
C THR A 700 -8.79 10.80 -25.01
N VAL A 701 -8.08 9.73 -25.42
CA VAL A 701 -7.77 8.59 -24.55
C VAL A 701 -6.28 8.28 -24.61
N ALA A 702 -5.61 8.35 -23.47
CA ALA A 702 -4.20 7.93 -23.37
C ALA A 702 -4.06 6.39 -23.52
N PRO A 703 -2.99 5.87 -24.15
CA PRO A 703 -1.87 6.60 -24.74
C PRO A 703 -2.27 7.33 -26.03
N TYR A 704 -1.95 8.62 -26.13
CA TYR A 704 -2.42 9.46 -27.23
C TYR A 704 -1.66 9.14 -28.51
N CYS A 705 -2.38 8.75 -29.56
CA CYS A 705 -1.77 8.50 -30.85
C CYS A 705 -2.68 8.73 -32.05
N LEU A 706 -2.06 9.12 -33.17
CA LEU A 706 -2.70 9.39 -34.44
C LEU A 706 -1.96 8.70 -35.59
N VAL A 707 -2.69 8.08 -36.52
CA VAL A 707 -2.11 7.59 -37.78
C VAL A 707 -2.31 8.61 -38.91
N TRP A 708 -1.24 9.30 -39.29
CA TRP A 708 -1.25 10.23 -40.41
C TRP A 708 -1.16 9.47 -41.75
N ARG A 709 -2.22 9.59 -42.56
CA ARG A 709 -2.36 8.97 -43.89
C ARG A 709 -2.12 9.97 -45.02
N ASP A 710 -1.84 9.45 -46.22
CA ASP A 710 -1.72 10.21 -47.46
C ASP A 710 -0.61 11.30 -47.45
N THR A 711 0.54 10.96 -46.85
CA THR A 711 1.67 11.87 -46.71
C THR A 711 2.29 12.24 -48.06
N THR A 712 2.31 13.53 -48.39
CA THR A 712 2.95 14.04 -49.60
C THR A 712 4.43 14.34 -49.37
N ALA A 713 5.24 14.33 -50.44
CA ALA A 713 6.65 14.71 -50.32
C ALA A 713 6.80 16.14 -49.80
N GLY A 714 7.64 16.34 -48.78
CA GLY A 714 7.80 17.63 -48.11
C GLY A 714 8.56 17.53 -46.79
N THR A 715 8.83 18.67 -46.18
CA THR A 715 9.33 18.76 -44.80
C THR A 715 8.19 19.25 -43.93
N TYR A 716 7.93 18.56 -42.82
CA TYR A 716 6.83 18.89 -41.92
C TYR A 716 7.34 19.15 -40.51
N ALA A 717 6.72 20.12 -39.85
CA ALA A 717 6.89 20.42 -38.43
C ALA A 717 5.70 19.81 -37.68
N LEU A 718 5.91 18.70 -36.98
CA LEU A 718 4.86 18.06 -36.18
C LEU A 718 4.82 18.70 -34.79
N THR A 719 3.61 18.95 -34.31
CA THR A 719 3.34 19.39 -32.93
C THR A 719 2.12 18.66 -32.38
N ALA A 720 2.08 18.51 -31.05
CA ALA A 720 0.93 18.02 -30.30
C ALA A 720 0.47 19.11 -29.33
N GLU A 721 -0.83 19.36 -29.23
CA GLU A 721 -1.43 20.29 -28.27
C GLU A 721 -2.29 19.50 -27.28
N ALA A 722 -1.92 19.52 -26.00
CA ALA A 722 -2.72 18.91 -24.95
C ALA A 722 -3.61 19.97 -24.29
N SER A 723 -4.88 19.63 -24.05
CA SER A 723 -5.84 20.45 -23.30
C SER A 723 -6.22 19.78 -21.99
N ASP A 724 -6.51 20.56 -20.94
CA ASP A 724 -6.90 20.04 -19.63
C ASP A 724 -8.40 20.16 -19.33
N ASN A 725 -8.79 19.72 -18.13
CA ASN A 725 -10.18 19.76 -17.64
C ASN A 725 -10.64 21.15 -17.16
N SER A 726 -9.77 22.15 -17.21
CA SER A 726 -10.02 23.55 -16.88
C SER A 726 -9.98 24.46 -18.12
N GLY A 727 -9.67 23.89 -19.30
CA GLY A 727 -9.63 24.57 -20.59
C GLY A 727 -8.31 25.27 -20.91
N LEU A 728 -7.22 25.00 -20.20
CA LEU A 728 -5.88 25.45 -20.62
C LEU A 728 -5.24 24.40 -21.53
N SER A 729 -4.34 24.88 -22.40
CA SER A 729 -3.60 24.02 -23.32
C SER A 729 -2.12 24.39 -23.40
N THR A 730 -1.32 23.40 -23.78
CA THR A 730 0.11 23.55 -24.10
C THR A 730 0.42 22.84 -25.40
N THR A 731 1.22 23.47 -26.26
CA THR A 731 1.77 22.85 -27.47
C THR A 731 3.18 22.32 -27.21
N SER A 732 3.49 21.13 -27.73
CA SER A 732 4.80 20.50 -27.63
C SER A 732 5.88 21.30 -28.37
N ALA A 733 7.15 20.95 -28.13
CA ALA A 733 8.21 21.30 -29.06
C ALA A 733 7.95 20.69 -30.45
N VAL A 734 8.48 21.32 -31.50
CA VAL A 734 8.37 20.86 -32.88
C VAL A 734 9.25 19.63 -33.10
N VAL A 735 8.70 18.60 -33.76
CA VAL A 735 9.41 17.46 -34.32
C VAL A 735 9.43 17.59 -35.84
N GLY A 736 10.59 17.81 -36.44
CA GLY A 736 10.76 17.93 -37.88
C GLY A 736 10.89 16.57 -38.56
N ILE A 737 10.11 16.30 -39.61
CA ILE A 737 10.25 15.10 -40.44
C ILE A 737 10.35 15.43 -41.93
N HIS A 738 10.93 14.51 -42.70
CA HIS A 738 11.07 14.62 -44.15
C HIS A 738 10.37 13.48 -44.88
N VAL A 739 9.39 13.78 -45.72
CA VAL A 739 8.77 12.80 -46.63
C VAL A 739 9.40 12.95 -48.01
N LYS A 740 10.11 11.91 -48.48
CA LYS A 740 10.71 11.87 -49.81
C LYS A 740 9.72 11.34 -50.83
N GLY A 741 9.69 11.98 -52.01
CA GLY A 741 8.96 11.43 -53.17
C GLY A 741 9.56 10.11 -53.62
N GLN A 742 8.72 9.16 -54.04
CA GLN A 742 9.21 7.96 -54.71
C GLN A 742 9.85 8.37 -56.05
N SER A 743 11.13 8.05 -56.25
CA SER A 743 11.73 8.09 -57.57
C SER A 743 11.15 6.94 -58.40
N ALA A 744 10.40 7.25 -59.45
CA ALA A 744 9.98 6.25 -60.41
C ALA A 744 11.21 5.68 -61.14
N GLU A 745 11.50 4.39 -60.96
CA GLU A 745 12.32 3.67 -61.94
C GLU A 745 11.56 3.63 -63.28
N PRO A 746 12.25 3.75 -64.43
CA PRO A 746 11.58 3.75 -65.73
C PRO A 746 10.95 2.38 -66.01
N ILE A 747 9.61 2.32 -65.97
CA ILE A 747 8.84 1.14 -66.36
C ILE A 747 8.93 0.99 -67.87
N GLY A 748 9.52 -0.12 -68.31
CA GLY A 748 9.44 -0.61 -69.69
C GLY A 748 8.00 -0.97 -70.06
N ASP A 749 7.62 -0.52 -71.24
CA ASP A 749 6.35 -0.67 -71.95
C ASP A 749 5.62 -2.02 -71.73
N GLN A 750 4.53 -2.04 -70.93
CA GLN A 750 3.37 -2.91 -71.17
C GLN A 750 2.06 -2.32 -70.62
N GLN A 751 1.09 -2.31 -71.54
CA GLN A 751 -0.28 -1.83 -71.56
C GLN A 751 -1.11 -1.69 -70.27
N VAL A 752 -1.83 -0.56 -70.28
CA VAL A 752 -2.85 -0.04 -69.38
C VAL A 752 -4.06 -0.96 -69.22
N PHE A 753 -4.49 -1.19 -67.98
CA PHE A 753 -5.90 -1.33 -67.61
C PHE A 753 -6.17 -0.49 -66.34
N LEU A 754 -7.00 0.54 -66.47
CA LEU A 754 -7.60 1.25 -65.33
C LEU A 754 -8.84 0.47 -64.85
N PRO A 755 -9.12 0.48 -63.54
CA PRO A 755 -10.43 0.99 -63.17
C PRO A 755 -10.42 1.98 -61.99
N LEU A 756 -11.17 3.05 -62.24
CA LEU A 756 -11.94 3.93 -61.37
C LEU A 756 -11.68 3.98 -59.85
N ILE A 757 -11.39 5.21 -59.44
CA ILE A 757 -11.62 5.81 -58.11
C ILE A 757 -13.03 5.53 -57.61
N ARG A 758 -13.16 5.13 -56.33
CA ARG A 758 -14.35 5.40 -55.52
C ARG A 758 -13.92 6.16 -54.26
N GLN A 759 -14.37 7.41 -54.16
CA GLN A 759 -14.38 8.16 -52.90
C GLN A 759 -15.37 7.50 -51.93
N GLY A 760 -14.94 7.30 -50.69
CA GLY A 760 -15.78 6.94 -49.56
C GLY A 760 -15.47 7.88 -48.40
N ASN A 761 -16.50 8.58 -47.93
CA ASN A 761 -16.46 9.58 -46.86
C ASN A 761 -15.92 9.03 -45.54
N GLY A 762 -15.28 9.94 -44.79
CA GLY A 762 -14.71 9.69 -43.48
C GLY A 762 -15.71 9.29 -42.41
N THR A 763 -15.22 8.39 -41.56
CA THR A 763 -15.63 8.16 -40.18
C THR A 763 -14.36 7.70 -39.47
N ASP A 764 -13.92 8.40 -38.43
CA ASP A 764 -12.78 8.00 -37.60
C ASP A 764 -13.02 6.58 -37.08
N SER A 765 -12.27 5.63 -37.64
CA SER A 765 -12.27 4.24 -37.23
C SER A 765 -10.91 3.95 -36.62
N ILE A 766 -10.90 3.59 -35.34
CA ILE A 766 -9.74 3.08 -34.61
C ILE A 766 -9.07 2.00 -35.48
N ASP A 767 -7.81 2.22 -35.86
CA ASP A 767 -7.06 1.26 -36.69
C ASP A 767 -6.70 0.02 -35.85
N ALA A 768 -6.26 -1.08 -36.48
CA ALA A 768 -5.93 -2.33 -35.78
C ALA A 768 -4.81 -2.19 -34.72
N ASP A 769 -4.10 -1.06 -34.73
CA ASP A 769 -3.04 -0.68 -33.81
C ASP A 769 -3.52 0.16 -32.60
N GLY A 770 -4.83 0.46 -32.51
CA GLY A 770 -5.43 1.15 -31.36
C GLY A 770 -5.35 2.67 -31.35
N CYS A 771 -4.86 3.30 -32.44
CA CYS A 771 -4.76 4.76 -32.61
C CYS A 771 -5.92 5.36 -33.41
N VAL A 772 -6.14 6.67 -33.22
CA VAL A 772 -7.13 7.48 -33.95
C VAL A 772 -6.75 7.67 -35.43
#